data_AF-A0A3C0VFC8-F1
#
_entry.id   AF-A0A3C0VFC8-F1
#
_cell.length_a   1.000
_cell.length_b   1.000
_cell.length_c   1.000
_cell.angle_alpha   90.00
_cell.angle_beta   90.00
_cell.angle_gamma   90.00
#
_symmetry.space_group_name_H-M   'P 1'
#
loop_
_entity.id
_entity.type
_entity.pdbx_description
1 polymer ?
#
loop_
_entity_poly.entity_id
_entity_poly.type
_entity_poly.pdbx_seq_one_letter_code
_entity_poly.pdbx_strand_id
1 'polypeptide(L)'
;MRRIVLFFFLLGMIDVHAAQPLPEQFAMWIEQAPPTDALVVIGWEYWRLDGFSYGICIDPEEAVIEACGPVPVAFCEGAGGLASLCSPSCEYIVCPADMRTLLPDRPIPDFNMIYVFPEGIAQGVVFDLMQTSMMPARARLEVLRFHCTLKAPSASLAFCSGVLGAPPIENVMVADFSAITPARQDGLTLTMPPVRRVPSDYATIQEAVDAAHDREIVLLAPGEYVVSEPIDFNRLHVRDDPASPPVKNIALCGEGAPEQTIIRMSAAPADSARASVVVFENGESGLSRIENVTITGGAGSILDPAIPNERHGGGILCMTGTAPMIVNCRLVGNSATIGGAVAAHNAMLMIIRSTVSGNAGTAITYQGGTYVLLNCAITSNDGKGAWGGGVLCADASVEIENCTITGNTSGSGGGVMCAGARVKIENCTIAGNTSESGGGVAVRDGAAVAFRQCQIRGNVADVRGGGVACERSSVQMYSCTIAANTAGCAGGFGCFDCLESHDVVLNGCSIVGNRAGREGGGGILVRESYPRIVGCSIRGNGTDELGGGIKCSARAFAEIENCVIFANSARRGGGIGCDLAEASPAISMCTIVGNAGGGVACTPTAPVPLVRNSIVWYNAGGAGLPSFDARYSCIEGAEDAGGNNGEDPRFLGWGVAEEVHVDADNPDAGDGSQTNPYASVEAAL
;
A
#
# COMPACT_ATOMS: atom_id res chain seq x y z
N MET A 1 29.87 11.54 -17.94
CA MET A 1 28.74 12.48 -17.86
C MET A 1 27.74 11.91 -16.87
N ARG A 2 27.17 12.74 -15.99
CA ARG A 2 26.12 12.34 -15.04
C ARG A 2 24.86 13.16 -15.35
N ARG A 3 23.70 12.50 -15.34
CA ARG A 3 22.38 13.13 -15.47
C ARG A 3 21.89 13.60 -14.10
N ILE A 4 21.33 14.80 -14.06
CA ILE A 4 20.54 15.35 -12.97
C ILE A 4 19.10 15.50 -13.48
N VAL A 5 18.11 15.20 -12.63
CA VAL A 5 16.69 15.42 -12.93
C VAL A 5 16.27 16.71 -12.24
N LEU A 6 15.78 17.70 -13.01
CA LEU A 6 15.12 18.88 -12.44
C LEU A 6 13.61 18.75 -12.59
N PHE A 7 12.91 19.27 -11.58
CA PHE A 7 11.45 19.27 -11.46
C PHE A 7 10.95 20.67 -11.13
N PHE A 8 9.81 21.05 -11.70
CA PHE A 8 9.05 22.24 -11.32
C PHE A 8 7.59 21.83 -11.08
N PHE A 9 7.04 22.28 -9.95
CA PHE A 9 5.70 21.95 -9.46
C PHE A 9 4.97 23.24 -9.05
N LEU A 10 3.63 23.21 -9.10
CA LEU A 10 2.78 24.30 -8.61
C LEU A 10 1.56 23.69 -7.90
N LEU A 11 1.38 24.00 -6.60
CA LEU A 11 0.29 23.50 -5.76
C LEU A 11 -0.10 24.55 -4.70
N GLY A 12 -1.35 24.52 -4.24
CA GLY A 12 -1.89 25.40 -3.19
C GLY A 12 -3.22 24.89 -2.62
N MET A 13 -3.66 25.46 -1.50
CA MET A 13 -4.97 25.19 -0.84
C MET A 13 -5.50 26.49 -0.20
N ILE A 14 -6.73 26.52 0.32
CA ILE A 14 -7.46 27.76 0.66
C ILE A 14 -8.34 27.59 1.92
N ASP A 15 -8.24 28.48 2.91
CA ASP A 15 -9.20 28.66 4.02
C ASP A 15 -9.08 30.08 4.64
N VAL A 16 -10.20 30.80 4.72
CA VAL A 16 -10.22 32.28 4.86
C VAL A 16 -11.07 32.74 6.05
N HIS A 17 -10.47 33.36 7.07
CA HIS A 17 -11.19 34.11 8.12
C HIS A 17 -10.44 35.37 8.60
N ALA A 18 -11.19 36.47 8.72
CA ALA A 18 -10.80 37.83 9.16
C ALA A 18 -9.85 38.62 8.21
N ALA A 19 -10.12 39.92 8.02
CA ALA A 19 -9.53 40.73 6.96
C ALA A 19 -8.83 42.01 7.43
N GLN A 20 -7.66 42.31 6.86
CA GLN A 20 -7.13 43.65 6.49
C GLN A 20 -6.00 43.44 5.44
N PRO A 21 -5.73 44.39 4.51
CA PRO A 21 -4.89 44.12 3.33
C PRO A 21 -3.45 44.65 3.40
N LEU A 22 -2.46 43.80 3.09
CA LEU A 22 -1.06 44.12 2.72
C LEU A 22 -0.50 42.98 1.80
N PRO A 23 0.65 43.14 1.13
CA PRO A 23 0.84 42.56 -0.21
C PRO A 23 1.27 41.08 -0.26
N GLU A 24 0.93 40.49 -1.41
CA GLU A 24 1.50 39.33 -2.10
C GLU A 24 2.73 38.68 -1.44
N GLN A 25 2.58 37.42 -1.02
CA GLN A 25 3.68 36.56 -0.60
C GLN A 25 3.59 35.22 -1.33
N PHE A 26 4.64 34.86 -2.06
CA PHE A 26 4.84 33.54 -2.63
C PHE A 26 6.28 33.10 -2.31
N ALA A 27 6.44 31.89 -1.78
CA ALA A 27 7.74 31.34 -1.44
C ALA A 27 8.17 30.31 -2.49
N MET A 28 9.34 30.52 -3.09
CA MET A 28 9.99 29.54 -3.96
C MET A 28 11.26 29.05 -3.26
N TRP A 29 11.40 27.74 -3.10
CA TRP A 29 12.63 27.11 -2.63
C TRP A 29 13.05 26.01 -3.62
N ILE A 30 14.36 25.81 -3.74
CA ILE A 30 14.96 24.83 -4.64
C ILE A 30 15.79 23.88 -3.77
N GLU A 31 15.28 22.67 -3.54
CA GLU A 31 16.09 21.56 -3.03
C GLU A 31 16.69 20.76 -4.19
N GLN A 32 17.92 20.29 -4.00
CA GLN A 32 18.66 19.55 -5.01
C GLN A 32 18.41 18.04 -4.87
N ALA A 33 17.65 17.46 -5.79
CA ALA A 33 17.28 16.05 -5.75
C ALA A 33 18.31 15.10 -6.42
N PRO A 34 18.70 13.98 -5.76
CA PRO A 34 19.33 12.83 -6.42
C PRO A 34 18.36 12.12 -7.40
N PRO A 35 18.85 11.17 -8.24
CA PRO A 35 18.15 10.77 -9.48
C PRO A 35 16.78 10.08 -9.39
N THR A 36 16.27 9.70 -8.21
CA THR A 36 14.96 9.01 -8.07
C THR A 36 14.17 9.51 -6.86
N ASP A 37 13.30 10.50 -7.13
CA ASP A 37 12.15 10.96 -6.33
C ASP A 37 12.43 11.50 -4.90
N ALA A 38 11.95 12.73 -4.65
CA ALA A 38 11.83 13.34 -3.33
C ALA A 38 10.52 14.16 -3.22
N LEU A 39 10.09 14.45 -1.98
CA LEU A 39 8.78 15.01 -1.65
C LEU A 39 8.90 16.08 -0.55
N VAL A 40 8.30 17.27 -0.77
CA VAL A 40 8.16 18.35 0.22
C VAL A 40 6.71 18.88 0.17
N VAL A 41 6.22 19.46 1.26
CA VAL A 41 4.79 19.74 1.56
C VAL A 41 4.63 21.16 2.13
N ILE A 42 3.37 21.65 2.27
CA ILE A 42 2.90 22.97 2.80
C ILE A 42 2.79 24.04 1.68
N GLY A 43 1.76 24.90 1.60
CA GLY A 43 0.45 24.90 2.28
C GLY A 43 -0.20 26.30 2.37
N TRP A 44 -1.38 26.48 1.75
CA TRP A 44 -2.22 27.72 1.73
C TRP A 44 -1.65 28.85 0.81
N GLU A 45 -2.37 29.87 0.30
CA GLU A 45 -3.77 30.37 0.42
C GLU A 45 -4.31 30.86 -0.99
N TYR A 46 -5.28 31.79 -1.07
CA TYR A 46 -5.90 32.36 -2.30
C TYR A 46 -5.22 33.70 -2.74
N TRP A 47 -5.60 34.49 -3.77
CA TRP A 47 -6.70 34.55 -4.75
C TRP A 47 -6.22 35.35 -6.00
N ARG A 48 -6.72 35.01 -7.21
CA ARG A 48 -6.63 35.75 -8.50
C ARG A 48 -5.22 36.15 -8.98
N LEU A 49 -4.69 35.38 -9.93
CA LEU A 49 -3.61 35.80 -10.84
C LEU A 49 -3.92 35.32 -12.26
N ASP A 50 -3.57 36.15 -13.25
CA ASP A 50 -3.56 35.78 -14.67
C ASP A 50 -2.34 34.90 -14.99
N GLY A 51 -2.37 34.19 -16.13
CA GLY A 51 -1.44 33.08 -16.43
C GLY A 51 0.05 33.42 -16.43
N PHE A 52 0.85 32.55 -15.81
CA PHE A 52 2.31 32.69 -15.64
C PHE A 52 3.12 32.15 -16.83
N SER A 53 4.41 32.48 -16.87
CA SER A 53 5.42 31.84 -17.70
C SER A 53 6.80 32.01 -17.06
N TYR A 54 7.68 31.00 -17.18
CA TYR A 54 9.04 31.03 -16.62
C TYR A 54 10.09 30.65 -17.68
N GLY A 55 11.31 31.18 -17.55
CA GLY A 55 12.40 30.99 -18.51
C GLY A 55 13.73 30.85 -17.79
N ILE A 56 14.41 29.73 -18.01
CA ILE A 56 15.63 29.33 -17.31
C ILE A 56 16.79 29.37 -18.31
N CYS A 57 17.84 30.08 -17.96
CA CYS A 57 19.06 30.17 -18.75
C CYS A 57 20.14 29.31 -18.07
N ILE A 58 20.76 28.44 -18.87
CA ILE A 58 21.82 27.51 -18.48
C ILE A 58 22.89 27.59 -19.57
N ASP A 59 24.15 27.74 -19.18
CA ASP A 59 25.27 27.80 -20.12
C ASP A 59 25.43 26.44 -20.84
N PRO A 60 25.36 26.40 -22.20
CA PRO A 60 25.49 25.17 -22.97
C PRO A 60 26.88 24.54 -22.91
N GLU A 61 27.92 25.23 -22.45
CA GLU A 61 29.25 24.68 -22.17
C GLU A 61 29.30 24.00 -20.79
N GLU A 62 28.60 24.54 -19.77
CA GLU A 62 28.55 23.95 -18.42
C GLU A 62 27.61 22.73 -18.32
N ALA A 63 26.48 22.74 -19.03
CA ALA A 63 25.51 21.65 -19.01
C ALA A 63 24.63 21.59 -20.29
N VAL A 64 23.88 20.50 -20.48
CA VAL A 64 22.92 20.35 -21.59
C VAL A 64 21.60 19.77 -21.09
N ILE A 65 20.50 20.43 -21.43
CA ILE A 65 19.14 19.88 -21.30
C ILE A 65 18.94 18.83 -22.41
N GLU A 66 18.68 17.59 -22.04
CA GLU A 66 18.39 16.51 -22.99
C GLU A 66 16.93 16.61 -23.45
N ALA A 67 16.71 17.12 -24.67
CA ALA A 67 15.38 17.34 -25.22
C ALA A 67 14.64 16.01 -25.50
N CYS A 68 13.47 15.85 -24.89
CA CYS A 68 12.54 14.74 -25.18
C CYS A 68 11.97 14.91 -26.60
N GLY A 69 12.43 14.10 -27.56
CA GLY A 69 11.94 14.15 -28.94
C GLY A 69 10.53 13.54 -29.13
N PRO A 70 9.88 13.77 -30.29
CA PRO A 70 10.47 14.30 -31.53
C PRO A 70 9.74 15.52 -32.12
N VAL A 71 10.38 16.68 -32.07
CA VAL A 71 10.19 17.84 -32.96
C VAL A 71 11.60 18.30 -33.37
N PRO A 72 11.87 18.66 -34.65
CA PRO A 72 13.26 18.74 -35.14
C PRO A 72 14.07 19.89 -34.54
N VAL A 73 15.22 19.56 -33.96
CA VAL A 73 16.28 20.53 -33.61
C VAL A 73 17.07 20.89 -34.86
N ALA A 74 17.13 22.18 -35.20
CA ALA A 74 17.98 22.70 -36.25
C ALA A 74 19.25 23.31 -35.64
N PHE A 75 20.40 22.64 -35.80
CA PHE A 75 21.71 23.24 -35.53
C PHE A 75 22.20 23.99 -36.77
N CYS A 76 22.56 25.26 -36.60
CA CYS A 76 23.16 26.09 -37.65
C CYS A 76 24.55 26.60 -37.22
N GLU A 77 25.55 25.73 -37.36
CA GLU A 77 26.91 26.17 -37.71
C GLU A 77 27.29 25.62 -39.10
N GLY A 78 28.33 26.19 -39.69
CA GLY A 78 28.53 26.19 -41.15
C GLY A 78 28.81 24.82 -41.79
N ALA A 79 28.02 24.51 -42.82
CA ALA A 79 28.42 23.69 -43.98
C ALA A 79 28.82 22.21 -43.76
N GLY A 80 27.84 21.38 -43.40
CA GLY A 80 27.64 20.10 -44.11
C GLY A 80 27.73 18.81 -43.30
N GLY A 81 26.59 18.11 -43.18
CA GLY A 81 26.53 16.72 -42.70
C GLY A 81 25.34 16.45 -41.79
N LEU A 82 24.24 15.92 -42.33
CA LEU A 82 23.15 15.36 -41.52
C LEU A 82 23.50 13.91 -41.15
N ALA A 83 23.63 13.63 -39.85
CA ALA A 83 23.77 12.28 -39.32
C ALA A 83 22.59 11.97 -38.38
N SER A 84 21.73 11.03 -38.79
CA SER A 84 20.60 10.57 -38.00
C SER A 84 21.00 9.48 -37.01
N LEU A 85 20.72 9.67 -35.72
CA LEU A 85 20.76 8.62 -34.71
C LEU A 85 19.45 8.62 -33.91
N CYS A 86 18.81 7.45 -33.84
CA CYS A 86 17.58 7.22 -33.09
C CYS A 86 17.85 6.23 -31.95
N SER A 87 17.15 6.38 -30.82
CA SER A 87 17.02 5.35 -29.79
C SER A 87 15.68 5.52 -29.05
N PRO A 88 14.92 4.44 -28.74
CA PRO A 88 13.58 4.57 -28.15
C PRO A 88 13.58 4.23 -26.64
N SER A 89 13.61 5.25 -25.76
CA SER A 89 13.47 5.03 -24.31
C SER A 89 13.06 6.29 -23.52
N CYS A 90 11.79 6.69 -23.60
CA CYS A 90 11.14 7.59 -22.62
C CYS A 90 9.69 7.14 -22.39
N GLU A 91 9.24 7.23 -21.15
CA GLU A 91 7.82 7.17 -20.81
C GLU A 91 7.19 8.55 -21.01
N TYR A 92 5.90 8.61 -21.35
CA TYR A 92 5.21 9.85 -21.67
C TYR A 92 4.87 10.68 -20.42
N ILE A 93 4.58 11.98 -20.62
CA ILE A 93 3.83 12.77 -19.64
C ILE A 93 2.44 12.14 -19.53
N VAL A 94 2.23 11.31 -18.51
CA VAL A 94 0.91 10.79 -18.17
C VAL A 94 0.17 11.90 -17.44
N CYS A 95 -0.65 12.64 -18.18
CA CYS A 95 -1.73 13.44 -17.61
C CYS A 95 -2.56 12.50 -16.71
N PRO A 96 -2.71 12.77 -15.40
CA PRO A 96 -3.40 11.86 -14.48
C PRO A 96 -4.80 11.50 -14.98
N ALA A 97 -5.25 10.27 -14.73
CA ALA A 97 -6.59 9.83 -15.12
C ALA A 97 -7.67 10.81 -14.63
N ASP A 98 -7.47 11.33 -13.41
CA ASP A 98 -8.19 12.37 -12.71
C ASP A 98 -8.48 13.63 -13.56
N MET A 99 -7.54 14.05 -14.42
CA MET A 99 -7.73 15.20 -15.31
C MET A 99 -8.65 14.90 -16.49
N ARG A 100 -8.61 13.68 -17.05
CA ARG A 100 -9.55 13.28 -18.11
C ARG A 100 -10.98 13.18 -17.59
N THR A 101 -11.17 12.83 -16.32
CA THR A 101 -12.48 12.89 -15.65
C THR A 101 -12.96 14.31 -15.34
N LEU A 102 -12.08 15.31 -15.35
CA LEU A 102 -12.44 16.73 -15.12
C LEU A 102 -12.79 17.49 -16.42
N LEU A 103 -12.21 17.10 -17.56
CA LEU A 103 -12.41 17.79 -18.85
C LEU A 103 -12.58 16.78 -20.02
N PRO A 104 -13.68 16.00 -20.07
CA PRO A 104 -13.85 14.94 -21.06
C PRO A 104 -13.98 15.41 -22.52
N ASP A 105 -14.59 16.59 -22.75
CA ASP A 105 -15.00 17.05 -24.10
C ASP A 105 -14.11 18.17 -24.68
N ARG A 106 -12.86 18.31 -24.23
CA ARG A 106 -11.95 19.38 -24.69
C ARG A 106 -10.62 18.86 -25.26
N PRO A 107 -10.02 19.57 -26.24
CA PRO A 107 -8.67 19.25 -26.69
C PRO A 107 -7.67 19.43 -25.54
N ILE A 108 -6.70 18.51 -25.46
CA ILE A 108 -5.57 18.60 -24.54
C ILE A 108 -4.76 19.86 -24.90
N PRO A 109 -4.30 20.68 -23.92
CA PRO A 109 -3.42 21.81 -24.21
C PRO A 109 -2.12 21.34 -24.87
N ASP A 110 -1.61 22.09 -25.84
CA ASP A 110 -0.31 21.82 -26.44
C ASP A 110 0.81 22.38 -25.55
N PHE A 111 1.75 21.52 -25.16
CA PHE A 111 2.81 21.80 -24.20
C PHE A 111 4.22 21.77 -24.83
N ASN A 112 4.34 21.67 -26.16
CA ASN A 112 5.60 21.34 -26.84
C ASN A 112 6.19 22.47 -27.71
N MET A 113 6.51 23.63 -27.12
CA MET A 113 7.39 24.61 -27.75
C MET A 113 8.62 24.95 -26.90
N ILE A 114 9.80 24.73 -27.50
CA ILE A 114 11.11 25.09 -26.98
C ILE A 114 11.68 26.19 -27.89
N TYR A 115 12.10 27.31 -27.30
CA TYR A 115 12.76 28.41 -27.98
C TYR A 115 14.24 28.45 -27.60
N VAL A 116 15.12 28.38 -28.60
CA VAL A 116 16.56 28.55 -28.40
C VAL A 116 16.92 30.01 -28.65
N PHE A 117 17.50 30.66 -27.65
CA PHE A 117 17.96 32.04 -27.69
C PHE A 117 19.49 32.10 -27.63
N PRO A 118 20.14 33.23 -27.99
CA PRO A 118 21.60 33.36 -27.94
C PRO A 118 22.23 33.17 -26.54
N GLU A 119 21.42 33.27 -25.48
CA GLU A 119 21.86 33.21 -24.07
C GLU A 119 21.27 32.00 -23.31
N GLY A 120 20.55 31.08 -23.97
CA GLY A 120 20.01 29.88 -23.33
C GLY A 120 18.83 29.21 -24.05
N ILE A 121 18.28 28.17 -23.42
CA ILE A 121 17.12 27.40 -23.93
C ILE A 121 15.91 27.70 -23.04
N ALA A 122 14.89 28.36 -23.58
CA ALA A 122 13.64 28.60 -22.89
C ALA A 122 12.58 27.55 -23.30
N GLN A 123 11.94 26.92 -22.31
CA GLN A 123 10.75 26.08 -22.53
C GLN A 123 9.56 26.73 -21.83
N GLY A 124 8.56 27.12 -22.59
CA GLY A 124 7.35 27.78 -22.08
C GLY A 124 6.24 26.78 -21.80
N VAL A 125 5.61 26.90 -20.64
CA VAL A 125 4.35 26.22 -20.29
C VAL A 125 3.33 27.28 -19.88
N VAL A 126 2.13 27.20 -20.44
CA VAL A 126 1.04 28.16 -20.20
C VAL A 126 -0.14 27.41 -19.59
N PHE A 127 -0.69 27.93 -18.51
CA PHE A 127 -1.93 27.44 -17.91
C PHE A 127 -3.01 28.52 -17.95
N ASP A 128 -4.19 28.15 -18.44
CA ASP A 128 -5.43 28.89 -18.24
C ASP A 128 -6.22 28.20 -17.11
N LEU A 129 -6.47 28.93 -16.02
CA LEU A 129 -7.19 28.46 -14.83
C LEU A 129 -8.43 29.33 -14.54
N MET A 130 -9.03 29.94 -15.58
CA MET A 130 -10.13 30.91 -15.48
C MET A 130 -11.48 30.40 -14.90
N GLN A 131 -11.59 29.12 -14.49
CA GLN A 131 -12.84 28.58 -13.92
C GLN A 131 -12.60 27.65 -12.71
N THR A 132 -13.50 27.75 -11.73
CA THR A 132 -13.43 27.07 -10.43
C THR A 132 -13.57 25.55 -10.56
N SER A 133 -12.43 24.86 -10.64
CA SER A 133 -12.33 23.40 -10.53
C SER A 133 -11.59 23.07 -9.23
N MET A 134 -12.27 22.44 -8.27
CA MET A 134 -11.58 21.97 -7.05
C MET A 134 -10.76 20.73 -7.38
N MET A 135 -9.44 20.83 -7.27
CA MET A 135 -8.61 19.63 -7.17
C MET A 135 -8.91 18.93 -5.83
N PRO A 136 -9.01 17.58 -5.79
CA PRO A 136 -9.03 16.87 -4.51
C PRO A 136 -7.68 17.10 -3.80
N ALA A 137 -7.69 17.11 -2.46
CA ALA A 137 -6.56 17.51 -1.60
C ALA A 137 -5.31 16.57 -1.64
N ARG A 138 -5.14 15.79 -2.71
CA ARG A 138 -4.01 14.90 -3.00
C ARG A 138 -3.59 14.86 -4.48
N ALA A 139 -4.24 15.63 -5.37
CA ALA A 139 -3.83 15.70 -6.77
C ALA A 139 -2.48 16.43 -6.91
N ARG A 140 -1.58 15.93 -7.76
CA ARG A 140 -0.26 16.53 -8.07
C ARG A 140 -0.27 17.09 -9.48
N LEU A 141 0.16 18.34 -9.66
CA LEU A 141 0.42 18.94 -10.97
C LEU A 141 1.94 19.00 -11.21
N GLU A 142 2.46 18.07 -12.03
CA GLU A 142 3.84 18.17 -12.53
C GLU A 142 3.86 19.19 -13.69
N VAL A 143 4.62 20.28 -13.55
CA VAL A 143 4.60 21.40 -14.50
C VAL A 143 5.72 21.29 -15.53
N LEU A 144 6.93 20.94 -15.10
CA LEU A 144 8.04 20.53 -15.96
C LEU A 144 8.90 19.46 -15.27
N ARG A 145 9.33 18.45 -16.02
CA ARG A 145 10.44 17.54 -15.68
C ARG A 145 11.43 17.59 -16.84
N PHE A 146 12.70 17.84 -16.57
CA PHE A 146 13.74 17.74 -17.59
C PHE A 146 15.04 17.11 -17.06
N HIS A 147 15.74 16.41 -17.94
CA HIS A 147 17.05 15.84 -17.65
C HIS A 147 18.15 16.81 -18.08
N CYS A 148 19.03 17.17 -17.15
CA CYS A 148 20.17 18.03 -17.40
C CYS A 148 21.45 17.22 -17.18
N THR A 149 22.28 17.08 -18.21
CA THR A 149 23.59 16.44 -18.10
C THR A 149 24.65 17.51 -17.88
N LEU A 150 25.28 17.51 -16.70
CA LEU A 150 26.39 18.41 -16.41
C LEU A 150 27.65 17.97 -17.17
N LYS A 151 28.34 18.96 -17.75
CA LYS A 151 29.67 18.82 -18.38
C LYS A 151 30.78 19.22 -17.40
N ALA A 152 30.51 20.19 -16.53
CA ALA A 152 31.41 20.69 -15.49
C ALA A 152 31.05 20.15 -14.07
N PRO A 153 31.91 20.34 -13.04
CA PRO A 153 31.62 19.95 -11.65
C PRO A 153 30.43 20.69 -11.02
N SER A 154 30.12 21.87 -11.58
CA SER A 154 28.95 22.69 -11.28
C SER A 154 28.44 23.34 -12.56
N ALA A 155 27.17 23.76 -12.57
CA ALA A 155 26.65 24.67 -13.58
C ALA A 155 25.81 25.78 -12.92
N SER A 156 25.81 26.96 -13.53
CA SER A 156 25.12 28.15 -13.03
C SER A 156 23.69 28.21 -13.59
N LEU A 157 22.69 28.21 -12.71
CA LEU A 157 21.30 28.47 -13.10
C LEU A 157 20.98 29.96 -12.95
N ALA A 158 20.42 30.55 -14.00
CA ALA A 158 19.90 31.93 -13.99
C ALA A 158 18.47 31.96 -14.54
N PHE A 159 17.68 32.95 -14.13
CA PHE A 159 16.44 33.30 -14.84
C PHE A 159 16.80 34.16 -16.05
N CYS A 160 16.23 33.86 -17.21
CA CYS A 160 16.54 34.61 -18.44
C CYS A 160 16.02 36.05 -18.34
N SER A 161 16.92 37.03 -18.28
CA SER A 161 16.55 38.44 -18.11
C SER A 161 15.82 39.00 -19.32
N GLY A 162 14.57 39.46 -19.11
CA GLY A 162 13.80 40.23 -20.11
C GLY A 162 13.05 39.41 -21.16
N VAL A 163 12.90 38.09 -20.99
CA VAL A 163 12.31 37.21 -22.01
C VAL A 163 10.80 36.95 -21.81
N LEU A 164 10.23 37.23 -20.63
CA LEU A 164 8.83 36.91 -20.30
C LEU A 164 8.05 38.09 -19.71
N GLY A 165 6.73 37.98 -19.76
CA GLY A 165 5.78 39.11 -19.77
C GLY A 165 5.79 40.01 -18.53
N ALA A 166 5.45 41.28 -18.75
CA ALA A 166 5.18 42.24 -17.68
C ALA A 166 3.85 41.93 -16.97
N PRO A 167 3.70 42.22 -15.66
CA PRO A 167 4.65 42.93 -14.80
C PRO A 167 5.83 42.05 -14.30
N PRO A 168 7.00 42.65 -14.01
CA PRO A 168 8.10 41.94 -13.38
C PRO A 168 7.74 41.48 -11.95
N ILE A 169 8.24 40.30 -11.57
CA ILE A 169 8.16 39.80 -10.18
C ILE A 169 9.24 40.54 -9.36
N GLU A 170 8.90 41.70 -8.81
CA GLU A 170 9.87 42.57 -8.11
C GLU A 170 10.13 42.17 -6.65
N ASN A 171 9.32 41.27 -6.06
CA ASN A 171 9.45 40.87 -4.66
C ASN A 171 9.64 39.35 -4.50
N VAL A 172 10.77 38.97 -3.91
CA VAL A 172 11.00 37.64 -3.31
C VAL A 172 11.42 37.88 -1.86
N MET A 173 10.68 37.31 -0.91
CA MET A 173 11.02 37.37 0.51
C MET A 173 11.45 36.00 1.02
N VAL A 174 12.51 35.99 1.83
CA VAL A 174 12.95 34.82 2.60
C VAL A 174 12.57 35.07 4.05
N ALA A 175 11.94 34.08 4.68
CA ALA A 175 11.61 34.11 6.10
C ALA A 175 12.56 33.19 6.88
N ASP A 176 13.35 33.78 7.78
CA ASP A 176 14.02 33.08 8.86
C ASP A 176 13.80 33.91 10.15
N PHE A 177 13.83 33.28 11.32
CA PHE A 177 13.22 33.82 12.55
C PHE A 177 14.02 34.93 13.27
N SER A 178 14.87 35.67 12.55
CA SER A 178 15.44 36.95 13.00
C SER A 178 15.71 37.90 11.81
N ALA A 179 15.68 39.21 12.07
CA ALA A 179 15.47 40.23 11.02
C ALA A 179 16.56 40.28 9.92
N ILE A 180 16.14 40.28 8.65
CA ILE A 180 16.99 40.37 7.46
C ILE A 180 16.52 41.48 6.50
N THR A 181 17.47 42.07 5.77
CA THR A 181 17.26 43.12 4.75
C THR A 181 17.32 42.49 3.34
N PRO A 182 16.54 42.95 2.33
CA PRO A 182 16.46 42.26 1.04
C PRO A 182 17.78 42.17 0.25
N ALA A 183 17.99 41.05 -0.43
CA ALA A 183 19.06 40.86 -1.41
C ALA A 183 18.60 39.92 -2.55
N ARG A 184 19.01 40.24 -3.79
CA ARG A 184 18.77 39.44 -4.99
C ARG A 184 19.87 38.36 -5.12
N GLN A 185 19.49 37.11 -5.36
CA GLN A 185 20.42 36.05 -5.79
C GLN A 185 20.25 35.76 -7.29
N ASP A 186 21.22 36.22 -8.08
CA ASP A 186 21.52 35.66 -9.40
C ASP A 186 22.60 34.58 -9.24
N GLY A 187 22.63 33.57 -10.12
CA GLY A 187 23.72 32.59 -10.19
C GLY A 187 23.65 31.45 -9.17
N LEU A 188 22.56 30.68 -9.18
CA LEU A 188 22.46 29.46 -8.37
C LEU A 188 23.45 28.41 -8.91
N THR A 189 24.54 28.19 -8.19
CA THR A 189 25.58 27.22 -8.59
C THR A 189 25.16 25.79 -8.20
N LEU A 190 24.76 24.98 -9.17
CA LEU A 190 24.44 23.56 -9.00
C LEU A 190 25.74 22.73 -8.88
N THR A 191 26.42 22.77 -7.73
CA THR A 191 27.50 21.82 -7.44
C THR A 191 26.94 20.41 -7.28
N MET A 192 27.58 19.40 -7.86
CA MET A 192 27.27 18.02 -7.44
C MET A 192 27.72 17.81 -5.99
N PRO A 193 26.88 17.23 -5.11
CA PRO A 193 27.30 16.90 -3.74
C PRO A 193 28.48 15.91 -3.79
N PRO A 194 29.46 16.00 -2.87
CA PRO A 194 30.56 15.07 -2.81
C PRO A 194 30.07 13.62 -2.72
N VAL A 195 30.53 12.79 -3.65
CA VAL A 195 30.22 11.35 -3.69
C VAL A 195 31.45 10.61 -3.20
N ARG A 196 31.34 9.96 -2.04
CA ARG A 196 32.43 9.21 -1.41
C ARG A 196 32.34 7.76 -1.83
N ARG A 197 33.37 7.29 -2.53
CA ARG A 197 33.32 5.97 -3.17
C ARG A 197 34.02 4.92 -2.32
N VAL A 198 33.39 3.77 -2.18
CA VAL A 198 33.97 2.59 -1.52
C VAL A 198 34.13 1.49 -2.59
N PRO A 199 35.30 0.85 -2.76
CA PRO A 199 36.51 0.98 -1.94
C PRO A 199 37.55 2.00 -2.46
N SER A 200 37.23 2.87 -3.44
CA SER A 200 38.28 3.68 -4.11
C SER A 200 38.78 4.89 -3.32
N ASP A 201 37.92 5.51 -2.52
CA ASP A 201 38.23 6.74 -1.77
C ASP A 201 38.34 6.43 -0.26
N TYR A 202 37.65 5.39 0.20
CA TYR A 202 37.62 4.86 1.56
C TYR A 202 37.71 3.34 1.53
N ALA A 203 38.43 2.71 2.45
CA ALA A 203 38.61 1.26 2.46
C ALA A 203 37.35 0.51 2.94
N THR A 204 36.56 1.13 3.82
CA THR A 204 35.33 0.56 4.38
C THR A 204 34.13 1.51 4.24
N ILE A 205 32.92 0.95 4.38
CA ILE A 205 31.68 1.73 4.35
C ILE A 205 31.62 2.70 5.54
N GLN A 206 31.99 2.26 6.74
CA GLN A 206 31.86 3.09 7.93
C GLN A 206 32.84 4.27 7.93
N GLU A 207 34.05 4.15 7.38
CA GLU A 207 34.96 5.30 7.21
C GLU A 207 34.37 6.36 6.26
N ALA A 208 33.70 5.93 5.18
CA ALA A 208 33.03 6.85 4.26
C ALA A 208 31.81 7.52 4.90
N VAL A 209 31.05 6.78 5.71
CA VAL A 209 29.88 7.28 6.48
C VAL A 209 30.29 8.23 7.60
N ASP A 210 31.33 7.91 8.36
CA ASP A 210 31.90 8.79 9.40
C ASP A 210 32.36 10.13 8.78
N ALA A 211 33.08 10.05 7.66
CA ALA A 211 33.63 11.22 6.96
C ALA A 211 32.61 12.03 6.14
N ALA A 212 31.46 11.44 5.79
CA ALA A 212 30.39 12.12 5.06
C ALA A 212 29.78 13.29 5.85
N HIS A 213 29.33 14.31 5.14
CA HIS A 213 28.51 15.40 5.69
C HIS A 213 27.00 15.10 5.52
N ASP A 214 26.14 15.96 6.06
CA ASP A 214 24.70 15.91 5.79
C ASP A 214 24.43 16.02 4.27
N ARG A 215 23.45 15.25 3.78
CA ARG A 215 22.99 15.16 2.38
C ARG A 215 24.03 14.62 1.37
N GLU A 216 25.18 14.12 1.81
CA GLU A 216 26.17 13.48 0.93
C GLU A 216 25.82 12.02 0.55
N ILE A 217 26.46 11.51 -0.50
CA ILE A 217 26.25 10.15 -1.02
C ILE A 217 27.50 9.30 -0.77
N VAL A 218 27.32 8.17 -0.08
CA VAL A 218 28.30 7.08 0.01
C VAL A 218 27.96 6.06 -1.06
N LEU A 219 28.83 5.91 -2.06
CA LEU A 219 28.58 5.13 -3.27
C LEU A 219 29.47 3.87 -3.29
N LEU A 220 28.84 2.70 -3.22
CA LEU A 220 29.51 1.40 -3.17
C LEU A 220 29.67 0.83 -4.58
N ALA A 221 30.89 0.49 -4.97
CA ALA A 221 31.14 -0.27 -6.19
C ALA A 221 30.58 -1.71 -6.08
N PRO A 222 30.33 -2.42 -7.19
CA PRO A 222 29.89 -3.82 -7.16
C PRO A 222 30.90 -4.70 -6.41
N GLY A 223 30.41 -5.52 -5.47
CA GLY A 223 31.25 -6.32 -4.59
C GLY A 223 30.53 -6.79 -3.32
N GLU A 224 31.25 -7.54 -2.50
CA GLU A 224 30.79 -7.98 -1.18
C GLU A 224 31.58 -7.26 -0.08
N TYR A 225 30.85 -6.60 0.83
CA TYR A 225 31.37 -5.84 1.94
C TYR A 225 31.00 -6.56 3.24
N VAL A 226 31.96 -7.29 3.82
CA VAL A 226 31.78 -7.97 5.10
C VAL A 226 32.09 -6.98 6.23
N VAL A 227 31.08 -6.66 7.04
CA VAL A 227 31.21 -5.78 8.21
C VAL A 227 31.33 -6.61 9.49
N SER A 228 32.11 -6.14 10.47
CA SER A 228 32.26 -6.77 11.80
C SER A 228 31.43 -6.09 12.89
N GLU A 229 30.97 -4.88 12.62
CA GLU A 229 30.10 -4.04 13.46
C GLU A 229 28.97 -3.53 12.56
N PRO A 230 27.80 -3.16 13.10
CA PRO A 230 26.72 -2.59 12.29
C PRO A 230 27.15 -1.27 11.64
N ILE A 231 26.64 -0.99 10.44
CA ILE A 231 26.76 0.34 9.85
C ILE A 231 25.81 1.28 10.59
N ASP A 232 26.36 2.36 11.16
CA ASP A 232 25.64 3.39 11.91
C ASP A 232 25.92 4.75 11.25
N PHE A 233 24.88 5.46 10.82
CA PHE A 233 25.02 6.69 10.05
C PHE A 233 25.55 7.85 10.90
N ASN A 234 25.38 7.77 12.22
CA ASN A 234 25.65 8.85 13.17
C ASN A 234 26.27 8.34 14.48
N ARG A 235 27.11 7.30 14.45
CA ARG A 235 27.83 6.78 15.65
C ARG A 235 28.71 7.80 16.39
N LEU A 236 28.99 8.94 15.77
CA LEU A 236 29.72 10.07 16.34
C LEU A 236 28.79 11.14 16.94
N HIS A 237 27.47 11.02 16.75
CA HIS A 237 26.47 11.86 17.39
C HIS A 237 26.12 11.32 18.78
N VAL A 238 26.02 12.22 19.76
CA VAL A 238 25.52 11.91 21.10
C VAL A 238 24.28 12.77 21.32
N ARG A 239 23.12 12.11 21.48
CA ARG A 239 21.85 12.78 21.76
C ARG A 239 21.98 13.67 23.00
N ASP A 240 21.36 14.85 22.94
CA ASP A 240 21.32 15.87 24.01
C ASP A 240 22.67 16.48 24.44
N ASP A 241 23.80 16.12 23.82
CA ASP A 241 25.10 16.82 24.02
C ASP A 241 25.27 17.97 22.99
N PRO A 242 25.28 19.25 23.42
CA PRO A 242 25.49 20.38 22.51
C PRO A 242 26.92 20.50 21.96
N ALA A 243 27.88 19.70 22.45
CA ALA A 243 29.21 19.56 21.86
C ALA A 243 29.30 18.45 20.81
N SER A 244 28.24 17.65 20.64
CA SER A 244 28.15 16.61 19.61
C SER A 244 28.19 17.20 18.20
N PRO A 245 28.77 16.48 17.22
CA PRO A 245 28.43 16.67 15.80
C PRO A 245 26.90 16.65 15.59
N PRO A 246 26.36 17.44 14.65
CA PRO A 246 24.95 17.38 14.29
C PRO A 246 24.61 16.05 13.60
N VAL A 247 23.33 15.65 13.65
CA VAL A 247 22.80 14.51 12.90
C VAL A 247 22.97 14.75 11.41
N LYS A 248 23.45 13.72 10.70
CA LYS A 248 23.72 13.71 9.25
C LYS A 248 22.76 12.75 8.56
N ASN A 249 22.27 13.15 7.39
CA ASN A 249 21.41 12.33 6.55
C ASN A 249 22.17 11.90 5.30
N ILE A 250 22.54 10.64 5.23
CA ILE A 250 23.44 10.10 4.19
C ILE A 250 22.63 9.21 3.24
N ALA A 251 22.96 9.23 1.96
CA ALA A 251 22.48 8.24 0.99
C ALA A 251 23.55 7.17 0.76
N LEU A 252 23.30 5.94 1.23
CA LEU A 252 24.17 4.79 1.02
C LEU A 252 23.65 3.99 -0.19
N CYS A 253 24.32 4.13 -1.34
CA CYS A 253 23.86 3.63 -2.63
C CYS A 253 24.81 2.58 -3.22
N GLY A 254 24.30 1.49 -3.79
CA GLY A 254 25.07 0.59 -4.65
C GLY A 254 25.15 1.08 -6.11
N GLU A 255 26.28 0.86 -6.78
CA GLU A 255 26.45 1.09 -8.23
C GLU A 255 25.82 -0.06 -9.05
N GLY A 256 24.50 -0.01 -9.25
CA GLY A 256 23.81 -0.90 -10.20
C GLY A 256 22.53 -1.53 -9.62
N ALA A 257 22.32 -2.82 -9.90
CA ALA A 257 21.24 -3.62 -9.32
C ALA A 257 21.61 -4.14 -7.92
N PRO A 258 20.63 -4.33 -7.00
CA PRO A 258 20.89 -4.70 -5.61
C PRO A 258 21.59 -6.06 -5.42
N GLU A 259 21.53 -6.97 -6.40
CA GLU A 259 22.31 -8.22 -6.41
C GLU A 259 23.82 -7.99 -6.56
N GLN A 260 24.25 -6.83 -7.07
CA GLN A 260 25.65 -6.56 -7.41
C GLN A 260 26.46 -5.99 -6.24
N THR A 261 25.78 -5.41 -5.24
CA THR A 261 26.40 -4.80 -4.06
C THR A 261 25.82 -5.47 -2.81
N ILE A 262 26.63 -6.26 -2.10
CA ILE A 262 26.19 -7.05 -0.95
C ILE A 262 26.88 -6.53 0.31
N ILE A 263 26.11 -6.11 1.30
CA ILE A 263 26.56 -5.81 2.65
C ILE A 263 26.21 -7.01 3.54
N ARG A 264 27.22 -7.65 4.14
CA ARG A 264 27.05 -8.84 4.97
C ARG A 264 27.63 -8.66 6.36
N MET A 265 26.88 -8.96 7.41
CA MET A 265 27.46 -9.06 8.75
C MET A 265 28.33 -10.32 8.87
N SER A 266 29.48 -10.19 9.51
CA SER A 266 30.42 -11.28 9.79
C SER A 266 29.74 -12.40 10.58
N ALA A 267 30.07 -13.65 10.25
CA ALA A 267 29.67 -14.82 11.06
C ALA A 267 30.32 -14.84 12.45
N ALA A 268 31.32 -13.98 12.68
CA ALA A 268 31.83 -13.60 14.00
C ALA A 268 31.91 -12.06 14.06
N PRO A 269 30.86 -11.38 14.55
CA PRO A 269 30.90 -9.94 14.83
C PRO A 269 31.95 -9.60 15.89
N ALA A 270 32.40 -8.34 15.91
CA ALA A 270 33.28 -7.82 16.97
C ALA A 270 32.56 -7.80 18.32
N ASP A 271 31.27 -7.46 18.33
CA ASP A 271 30.37 -7.69 19.46
C ASP A 271 29.15 -8.52 19.02
N SER A 272 29.00 -9.70 19.62
CA SER A 272 27.86 -10.59 19.40
C SER A 272 26.52 -10.02 19.87
N ALA A 273 26.50 -8.98 20.72
CA ALA A 273 25.29 -8.28 21.15
C ALA A 273 24.84 -7.20 20.15
N ARG A 274 25.72 -6.70 19.27
CA ARG A 274 25.39 -5.79 18.16
C ARG A 274 25.54 -6.47 16.80
N ALA A 275 24.69 -7.45 16.53
CA ALA A 275 24.78 -8.30 15.33
C ALA A 275 23.81 -7.93 14.18
N SER A 276 23.23 -6.73 14.21
CA SER A 276 22.52 -6.15 13.06
C SER A 276 23.50 -5.76 11.94
N VAL A 277 23.11 -5.81 10.66
CA VAL A 277 23.99 -5.32 9.57
C VAL A 277 24.02 -3.78 9.52
N VAL A 278 22.87 -3.15 9.81
CA VAL A 278 22.67 -1.70 9.82
C VAL A 278 21.86 -1.31 11.06
N VAL A 279 22.20 -0.16 11.66
CA VAL A 279 21.42 0.47 12.73
C VAL A 279 21.10 1.93 12.40
N PHE A 280 19.90 2.37 12.78
CA PHE A 280 19.46 3.76 12.78
C PHE A 280 19.00 4.10 14.20
N GLU A 281 19.81 4.90 14.91
CA GLU A 281 19.68 5.09 16.36
C GLU A 281 19.73 6.55 16.80
N ASN A 282 20.03 7.49 15.89
CA ASN A 282 20.60 8.79 16.24
C ASN A 282 19.90 9.96 15.51
N GLY A 283 18.59 9.85 15.30
CA GLY A 283 17.73 10.93 14.81
C GLY A 283 17.68 11.08 13.29
N GLU A 284 18.12 10.06 12.54
CA GLU A 284 18.11 10.04 11.08
C GLU A 284 16.72 10.36 10.51
N SER A 285 16.63 11.33 9.58
CA SER A 285 15.36 11.65 8.88
C SER A 285 15.15 10.79 7.64
N GLY A 286 14.03 10.99 6.92
CA GLY A 286 13.77 10.35 5.62
C GLY A 286 14.78 10.69 4.52
N LEU A 287 15.64 11.69 4.71
CA LEU A 287 16.78 11.94 3.82
C LEU A 287 17.90 10.89 4.00
N SER A 288 17.94 10.20 5.14
CA SER A 288 18.83 9.05 5.37
C SER A 288 18.26 7.84 4.66
N ARG A 289 18.97 7.32 3.66
CA ARG A 289 18.47 6.18 2.88
C ARG A 289 19.53 5.15 2.50
N ILE A 290 19.05 3.93 2.29
CA ILE A 290 19.82 2.84 1.70
C ILE A 290 19.17 2.44 0.38
N GLU A 291 19.99 2.32 -0.67
CA GLU A 291 19.53 2.20 -2.05
C GLU A 291 20.35 1.17 -2.84
N ASN A 292 19.69 0.32 -3.62
CA ASN A 292 20.34 -0.60 -4.58
C ASN A 292 21.39 -1.55 -3.96
N VAL A 293 21.12 -2.13 -2.79
CA VAL A 293 22.00 -3.12 -2.13
C VAL A 293 21.26 -4.37 -1.63
N THR A 294 22.01 -5.45 -1.44
CA THR A 294 21.61 -6.62 -0.65
C THR A 294 22.16 -6.49 0.78
N ILE A 295 21.33 -6.76 1.79
CA ILE A 295 21.68 -6.81 3.21
C ILE A 295 21.44 -8.23 3.73
N THR A 296 22.47 -8.88 4.28
CA THR A 296 22.43 -10.32 4.59
C THR A 296 23.30 -10.74 5.79
N GLY A 297 23.01 -11.91 6.36
CA GLY A 297 23.83 -12.57 7.38
C GLY A 297 23.79 -11.96 8.79
N GLY A 298 23.01 -10.90 9.01
CA GLY A 298 22.85 -10.32 10.35
C GLY A 298 22.08 -11.23 11.30
N ALA A 299 22.49 -11.24 12.57
CA ALA A 299 21.94 -12.06 13.64
C ALA A 299 21.16 -11.25 14.71
N GLY A 300 20.99 -9.94 14.49
CA GLY A 300 20.16 -9.05 15.30
C GLY A 300 20.81 -8.60 16.61
N SER A 301 20.48 -7.39 17.05
CA SER A 301 21.10 -6.77 18.23
C SER A 301 20.22 -6.94 19.48
N ILE A 302 20.85 -7.06 20.65
CA ILE A 302 20.19 -7.19 21.96
C ILE A 302 19.88 -5.79 22.49
N LEU A 303 18.61 -5.50 22.81
CA LEU A 303 18.21 -4.21 23.38
C LEU A 303 18.12 -4.22 24.92
N ASP A 304 17.74 -5.35 25.54
CA ASP A 304 17.82 -5.56 26.98
C ASP A 304 18.82 -6.67 27.32
N PRO A 305 19.97 -6.36 27.95
CA PRO A 305 20.93 -7.35 28.43
C PRO A 305 20.37 -8.38 29.43
N ALA A 306 19.22 -8.11 30.08
CA ALA A 306 18.52 -9.06 30.93
C ALA A 306 17.77 -10.15 30.13
N ILE A 307 17.50 -9.90 28.84
CA ILE A 307 16.79 -10.81 27.93
C ILE A 307 17.67 -11.10 26.70
N PRO A 308 18.87 -11.71 26.84
CA PRO A 308 19.87 -11.82 25.77
C PRO A 308 19.49 -12.75 24.60
N ASN A 309 18.35 -13.43 24.70
CA ASN A 309 17.75 -14.19 23.60
C ASN A 309 16.87 -13.30 22.70
N GLU A 310 16.42 -12.15 23.18
CA GLU A 310 15.61 -11.21 22.42
C GLU A 310 16.52 -10.33 21.56
N ARG A 311 16.50 -10.60 20.26
CA ARG A 311 17.34 -9.97 19.25
C ARG A 311 16.47 -9.28 18.22
N HIS A 312 16.81 -8.04 17.91
CA HIS A 312 16.02 -7.17 17.05
C HIS A 312 16.80 -6.81 15.77
N GLY A 313 16.10 -6.79 14.64
CA GLY A 313 16.59 -6.17 13.41
C GLY A 313 17.83 -6.85 12.86
N GLY A 314 17.70 -8.09 12.35
CA GLY A 314 18.84 -8.86 11.84
C GLY A 314 19.53 -8.15 10.68
N GLY A 315 18.79 -7.80 9.64
CA GLY A 315 19.28 -6.92 8.58
C GLY A 315 19.44 -5.47 9.07
N ILE A 316 18.33 -4.84 9.45
CA ILE A 316 18.22 -3.43 9.81
C ILE A 316 17.49 -3.30 11.15
N LEU A 317 18.00 -2.45 12.04
CA LEU A 317 17.34 -2.01 13.27
C LEU A 317 17.10 -0.50 13.24
N CYS A 318 15.86 -0.04 13.46
CA CYS A 318 15.50 1.37 13.58
C CYS A 318 14.94 1.66 14.99
N MET A 319 15.45 2.69 15.64
CA MET A 319 15.08 3.05 17.02
C MET A 319 14.33 4.39 17.11
N THR A 320 13.82 4.69 18.31
CA THR A 320 12.88 5.79 18.59
C THR A 320 13.32 7.13 17.99
N GLY A 321 12.43 7.73 17.19
CA GLY A 321 12.65 9.05 16.57
C GLY A 321 13.60 9.05 15.36
N THR A 322 13.88 7.89 14.76
CA THR A 322 14.47 7.79 13.41
C THR A 322 13.36 7.65 12.35
N ALA A 323 13.65 8.01 11.11
CA ALA A 323 12.71 8.02 9.97
C ALA A 323 13.29 7.54 8.61
N PRO A 324 14.23 6.57 8.54
CA PRO A 324 14.98 6.26 7.32
C PRO A 324 14.14 5.66 6.17
N MET A 325 14.70 5.70 4.95
CA MET A 325 14.11 5.09 3.75
C MET A 325 14.96 3.93 3.20
N ILE A 326 14.32 2.83 2.80
CA ILE A 326 14.97 1.65 2.21
C ILE A 326 14.39 1.40 0.82
N VAL A 327 15.19 1.55 -0.23
CA VAL A 327 14.69 1.69 -1.61
C VAL A 327 15.40 0.72 -2.55
N ASN A 328 14.65 -0.09 -3.30
CA ASN A 328 15.18 -1.07 -4.26
C ASN A 328 16.26 -1.99 -3.64
N CYS A 329 16.03 -2.45 -2.41
CA CYS A 329 16.98 -3.27 -1.65
C CYS A 329 16.54 -4.73 -1.53
N ARG A 330 17.47 -5.60 -1.12
CA ARG A 330 17.22 -7.03 -0.89
C ARG A 330 17.63 -7.41 0.53
N LEU A 331 16.66 -7.63 1.41
CA LEU A 331 16.92 -8.03 2.80
C LEU A 331 16.75 -9.55 2.90
N VAL A 332 17.87 -10.28 2.83
CA VAL A 332 17.86 -11.72 2.55
C VAL A 332 18.72 -12.52 3.53
N GLY A 333 18.20 -13.62 4.07
CA GLY A 333 18.99 -14.56 4.88
C GLY A 333 19.53 -13.96 6.19
N ASN A 334 18.81 -13.02 6.77
CA ASN A 334 19.07 -12.46 8.10
C ASN A 334 18.23 -13.19 9.16
N SER A 335 18.62 -13.11 10.43
CA SER A 335 18.00 -13.85 11.53
C SER A 335 17.90 -12.96 12.77
N ALA A 336 16.73 -12.90 13.40
CA ALA A 336 16.51 -12.26 14.69
C ALA A 336 15.20 -12.80 15.29
N THR A 337 15.01 -12.78 16.62
CA THR A 337 13.71 -13.20 17.18
C THR A 337 12.60 -12.20 16.83
N ILE A 338 12.97 -10.93 16.66
CA ILE A 338 12.08 -9.83 16.30
C ILE A 338 12.68 -9.13 15.09
N GLY A 339 11.99 -9.18 13.95
CA GLY A 339 12.45 -8.49 12.73
C GLY A 339 13.73 -9.07 12.14
N GLY A 340 13.66 -10.32 11.65
CA GLY A 340 14.77 -11.02 11.01
C GLY A 340 15.45 -10.18 9.93
N ALA A 341 14.67 -9.57 9.02
CA ALA A 341 15.19 -8.54 8.12
C ALA A 341 15.15 -7.14 8.73
N VAL A 342 14.04 -6.75 9.38
CA VAL A 342 13.81 -5.39 9.87
C VAL A 342 13.08 -5.40 11.22
N ALA A 343 13.61 -4.72 12.22
CA ALA A 343 12.84 -4.29 13.39
C ALA A 343 12.85 -2.76 13.47
N ALA A 344 11.68 -2.15 13.68
CA ALA A 344 11.55 -0.71 13.92
C ALA A 344 10.71 -0.43 15.16
N HIS A 345 11.25 0.39 16.06
CA HIS A 345 10.70 0.70 17.39
C HIS A 345 10.45 2.19 17.54
N ASN A 346 9.18 2.60 17.65
CA ASN A 346 8.76 4.01 17.79
C ASN A 346 9.44 4.96 16.77
N ALA A 347 9.63 4.44 15.56
CA ALA A 347 10.29 5.10 14.45
C ALA A 347 9.27 5.44 13.35
N MET A 348 9.78 6.05 12.29
CA MET A 348 9.20 5.97 10.96
C MET A 348 10.13 5.13 10.08
N LEU A 349 9.58 4.40 9.12
CA LEU A 349 10.38 3.70 8.11
C LEU A 349 9.52 3.44 6.88
N MET A 350 10.04 3.83 5.73
CA MET A 350 9.45 3.58 4.42
C MET A 350 10.32 2.59 3.63
N ILE A 351 9.74 1.46 3.24
CA ILE A 351 10.40 0.45 2.40
C ILE A 351 9.71 0.44 1.03
N ILE A 352 10.50 0.68 -0.03
CA ILE A 352 10.00 0.87 -1.40
C ILE A 352 10.68 -0.10 -2.36
N ARG A 353 9.94 -0.73 -3.28
CA ARG A 353 10.47 -1.55 -4.40
C ARG A 353 11.43 -2.68 -3.95
N SER A 354 11.34 -3.12 -2.71
CA SER A 354 12.35 -3.99 -2.08
C SER A 354 11.86 -5.43 -1.90
N THR A 355 12.80 -6.37 -1.87
CA THR A 355 12.52 -7.79 -1.61
C THR A 355 13.01 -8.17 -0.21
N VAL A 356 12.17 -8.85 0.56
CA VAL A 356 12.49 -9.34 1.91
C VAL A 356 12.23 -10.84 1.95
N SER A 357 13.28 -11.68 1.93
CA SER A 357 13.10 -13.12 1.74
C SER A 357 14.10 -14.04 2.43
N GLY A 358 13.62 -15.24 2.80
CA GLY A 358 14.47 -16.26 3.44
C GLY A 358 15.04 -15.85 4.80
N ASN A 359 14.43 -14.88 5.49
CA ASN A 359 14.84 -14.45 6.82
C ASN A 359 14.19 -15.33 7.90
N ALA A 360 14.87 -15.48 9.05
CA ALA A 360 14.39 -16.26 10.19
C ALA A 360 13.89 -15.36 11.34
N GLY A 361 12.83 -15.80 12.00
CA GLY A 361 11.96 -14.94 12.81
C GLY A 361 10.95 -14.18 11.95
N THR A 362 10.11 -13.35 12.56
CA THR A 362 9.22 -12.42 11.82
C THR A 362 10.07 -11.59 10.88
N ALA A 363 9.80 -11.56 9.57
CA ALA A 363 10.69 -10.88 8.62
C ALA A 363 10.79 -9.37 8.91
N ILE A 364 9.64 -8.71 9.06
CA ILE A 364 9.53 -7.29 9.41
C ILE A 364 8.70 -7.16 10.69
N THR A 365 9.24 -6.52 11.73
CA THR A 365 8.47 -6.09 12.92
C THR A 365 8.43 -4.57 13.01
N TYR A 366 7.22 -4.07 13.21
CA TYR A 366 6.88 -2.67 13.43
C TYR A 366 6.21 -2.53 14.81
N GLN A 367 6.86 -1.82 15.74
CA GLN A 367 6.41 -1.69 17.13
C GLN A 367 6.31 -0.21 17.54
N GLY A 368 5.09 0.33 17.55
CA GLY A 368 4.83 1.77 17.72
C GLY A 368 5.39 2.64 16.58
N GLY A 369 4.82 3.83 16.35
CA GLY A 369 5.24 4.71 15.25
C GLY A 369 4.50 4.46 13.93
N THR A 370 5.10 4.88 12.80
CA THR A 370 4.40 5.00 11.49
C THR A 370 5.21 4.45 10.33
N TYR A 371 4.69 3.46 9.61
CA TYR A 371 5.45 2.68 8.63
C TYR A 371 4.74 2.54 7.27
N VAL A 372 5.52 2.41 6.20
CA VAL A 372 5.02 2.27 4.83
C VAL A 372 5.78 1.16 4.10
N LEU A 373 5.03 0.20 3.55
CA LEU A 373 5.49 -0.83 2.61
C LEU A 373 4.87 -0.55 1.24
N LEU A 374 5.70 -0.20 0.25
CA LEU A 374 5.23 0.17 -1.09
C LEU A 374 5.93 -0.65 -2.18
N ASN A 375 5.17 -1.32 -3.05
CA ASN A 375 5.70 -2.12 -4.17
C ASN A 375 6.73 -3.20 -3.73
N CYS A 376 6.56 -3.79 -2.55
CA CYS A 376 7.54 -4.72 -1.95
C CYS A 376 7.11 -6.19 -2.06
N ALA A 377 8.10 -7.09 -2.06
CA ALA A 377 7.92 -8.55 -2.10
C ALA A 377 8.45 -9.19 -0.81
N ILE A 378 7.56 -9.61 0.09
CA ILE A 378 7.87 -10.24 1.37
C ILE A 378 7.63 -11.74 1.23
N THR A 379 8.67 -12.53 0.96
CA THR A 379 8.53 -13.89 0.44
C THR A 379 9.35 -14.94 1.20
N SER A 380 8.73 -16.08 1.52
CA SER A 380 9.42 -17.27 2.06
C SER A 380 10.26 -17.02 3.33
N ASN A 381 9.76 -16.21 4.27
CA ASN A 381 10.38 -15.99 5.58
C ASN A 381 9.79 -16.95 6.64
N ASP A 382 10.60 -17.35 7.62
CA ASP A 382 10.25 -18.36 8.64
C ASP A 382 10.27 -17.80 10.07
N GLY A 383 9.11 -17.30 10.50
CA GLY A 383 8.81 -16.87 11.86
C GLY A 383 8.21 -17.95 12.76
N LYS A 384 8.51 -19.24 12.55
CA LYS A 384 8.11 -20.29 13.51
C LYS A 384 8.66 -19.99 14.91
N GLY A 385 7.77 -19.93 15.89
CA GLY A 385 8.10 -19.49 17.26
C GLY A 385 7.98 -17.97 17.49
N ALA A 386 7.65 -17.19 16.45
CA ALA A 386 7.37 -15.76 16.52
C ALA A 386 5.90 -15.44 16.16
N TRP A 387 5.49 -14.20 16.48
CA TRP A 387 4.11 -13.72 16.40
C TRP A 387 3.63 -13.30 14.99
N GLY A 388 4.51 -13.35 13.98
CA GLY A 388 4.20 -13.01 12.58
C GLY A 388 5.19 -13.68 11.63
N GLY A 389 4.81 -13.90 10.37
CA GLY A 389 5.69 -14.52 9.36
C GLY A 389 6.34 -13.48 8.46
N GLY A 390 5.53 -12.86 7.60
CA GLY A 390 5.96 -11.74 6.78
C GLY A 390 6.11 -10.44 7.58
N VAL A 391 5.00 -9.90 8.09
CA VAL A 391 4.96 -8.59 8.76
C VAL A 391 4.21 -8.68 10.09
N LEU A 392 4.79 -8.12 11.15
CA LEU A 392 4.13 -7.89 12.45
C LEU A 392 3.94 -6.40 12.69
N CYS A 393 2.69 -5.98 12.88
CA CYS A 393 2.32 -4.62 13.27
C CYS A 393 1.80 -4.64 14.71
N ALA A 394 2.59 -4.13 15.65
CA ALA A 394 2.26 -4.02 17.07
C ALA A 394 2.14 -2.53 17.47
N ASP A 395 0.97 -2.10 17.92
CA ASP A 395 0.68 -0.71 18.37
C ASP A 395 1.07 0.41 17.36
N ALA A 396 1.24 0.06 16.09
CA ALA A 396 1.79 0.91 15.04
C ALA A 396 0.71 1.36 14.03
N SER A 397 0.99 2.45 13.31
CA SER A 397 0.24 2.88 12.12
C SER A 397 0.98 2.40 10.87
N VAL A 398 0.37 1.54 10.05
CA VAL A 398 1.07 0.91 8.91
C VAL A 398 0.25 0.98 7.62
N GLU A 399 0.89 1.41 6.53
CA GLU A 399 0.33 1.36 5.18
C GLU A 399 1.09 0.34 4.33
N ILE A 400 0.35 -0.55 3.66
CA ILE A 400 0.88 -1.62 2.83
C ILE A 400 0.19 -1.54 1.47
N GLU A 401 0.91 -1.12 0.43
CA GLU A 401 0.35 -0.85 -0.89
C GLU A 401 1.11 -1.59 -2.00
N ASN A 402 0.37 -2.19 -2.93
CA ASN A 402 0.91 -2.90 -4.11
C ASN A 402 1.94 -4.00 -3.76
N CYS A 403 1.85 -4.57 -2.56
CA CYS A 403 2.81 -5.54 -2.04
C CYS A 403 2.39 -7.00 -2.28
N THR A 404 3.39 -7.87 -2.39
CA THR A 404 3.21 -9.33 -2.50
C THR A 404 3.79 -10.01 -1.27
N ILE A 405 2.93 -10.57 -0.41
CA ILE A 405 3.29 -11.22 0.86
C ILE A 405 2.97 -12.71 0.73
N THR A 406 3.97 -13.54 0.43
CA THR A 406 3.72 -14.94 0.01
C THR A 406 4.68 -15.99 0.57
N GLY A 407 4.16 -17.19 0.83
CA GLY A 407 4.95 -18.34 1.28
C GLY A 407 5.62 -18.20 2.64
N ASN A 408 5.24 -17.21 3.44
CA ASN A 408 5.80 -16.98 4.78
C ASN A 408 5.14 -17.92 5.82
N THR A 409 5.87 -18.27 6.87
CA THR A 409 5.38 -19.19 7.92
C THR A 409 5.59 -18.64 9.33
N SER A 410 4.67 -18.89 10.27
CA SER A 410 4.76 -18.36 11.65
C SER A 410 3.94 -19.14 12.69
N GLY A 411 4.02 -18.72 13.95
CA GLY A 411 3.06 -19.16 14.98
C GLY A 411 1.65 -18.57 14.79
N SER A 412 1.52 -17.31 14.39
CA SER A 412 0.23 -16.70 14.01
C SER A 412 0.47 -15.58 13.00
N GLY A 413 -0.53 -15.22 12.19
CA GLY A 413 -0.39 -14.18 11.15
C GLY A 413 0.69 -14.53 10.13
N GLY A 414 0.44 -15.55 9.30
CA GLY A 414 1.45 -16.12 8.40
C GLY A 414 1.99 -15.08 7.41
N GLY A 415 1.09 -14.37 6.72
CA GLY A 415 1.46 -13.19 5.93
C GLY A 415 1.63 -11.96 6.81
N VAL A 416 0.58 -11.56 7.52
CA VAL A 416 0.54 -10.36 8.37
C VAL A 416 -0.09 -10.65 9.75
N MET A 417 0.48 -10.11 10.81
CA MET A 417 -0.13 -10.01 12.15
C MET A 417 -0.37 -8.55 12.51
N CYS A 418 -1.54 -8.23 13.05
CA CYS A 418 -1.88 -6.91 13.60
C CYS A 418 -2.37 -7.06 15.06
N ALA A 419 -1.68 -6.43 16.01
CA ALA A 419 -2.06 -6.40 17.43
C ALA A 419 -2.01 -4.95 17.94
N GLY A 420 -3.12 -4.40 18.44
CA GLY A 420 -3.26 -2.97 18.80
C GLY A 420 -3.09 -1.96 17.64
N ALA A 421 -2.61 -2.40 16.49
CA ALA A 421 -2.19 -1.58 15.35
C ALA A 421 -3.34 -1.09 14.47
N ARG A 422 -3.08 0.00 13.72
CA ARG A 422 -3.94 0.53 12.67
C ARG A 422 -3.28 0.27 11.33
N VAL A 423 -3.89 -0.57 10.48
CA VAL A 423 -3.24 -1.03 9.24
C VAL A 423 -4.13 -0.84 8.02
N LYS A 424 -3.59 -0.21 6.97
CA LYS A 424 -4.23 -0.03 5.65
C LYS A 424 -3.52 -0.93 4.64
N ILE A 425 -4.27 -1.82 3.98
CA ILE A 425 -3.74 -2.79 3.03
C ILE A 425 -4.49 -2.65 1.70
N GLU A 426 -3.82 -2.18 0.64
CA GLU A 426 -4.47 -1.89 -0.63
C GLU A 426 -3.71 -2.49 -1.82
N ASN A 427 -4.45 -3.03 -2.81
CA ASN A 427 -3.91 -3.66 -4.03
C ASN A 427 -2.89 -4.80 -3.77
N CYS A 428 -2.90 -5.41 -2.58
CA CYS A 428 -1.92 -6.40 -2.16
C CYS A 428 -2.34 -7.85 -2.49
N THR A 429 -1.35 -8.71 -2.71
CA THR A 429 -1.53 -10.17 -2.77
C THR A 429 -0.94 -10.81 -1.51
N ILE A 430 -1.78 -11.47 -0.70
CA ILE A 430 -1.40 -12.22 0.49
C ILE A 430 -1.71 -13.70 0.22
N ALA A 431 -0.70 -14.51 -0.16
CA ALA A 431 -0.96 -15.84 -0.70
C ALA A 431 0.03 -16.95 -0.32
N GLY A 432 -0.48 -18.15 -0.06
CA GLY A 432 0.35 -19.33 0.26
C GLY A 432 1.09 -19.26 1.60
N ASN A 433 0.71 -18.34 2.50
CA ASN A 433 1.30 -18.24 3.84
C ASN A 433 0.66 -19.26 4.80
N THR A 434 1.37 -19.66 5.86
CA THR A 434 0.92 -20.71 6.81
C THR A 434 1.16 -20.32 8.27
N SER A 435 0.20 -20.56 9.17
CA SER A 435 0.35 -20.34 10.62
C SER A 435 -0.60 -21.20 11.47
N GLU A 436 -0.58 -21.08 12.80
CA GLU A 436 -1.61 -21.71 13.66
C GLU A 436 -2.96 -20.98 13.57
N SER A 437 -2.94 -19.66 13.40
CA SER A 437 -4.14 -18.80 13.31
C SER A 437 -3.88 -17.55 12.47
N GLY A 438 -4.79 -17.26 11.54
CA GLY A 438 -4.63 -16.21 10.53
C GLY A 438 -3.56 -16.61 9.53
N GLY A 439 -3.90 -17.52 8.61
CA GLY A 439 -2.95 -18.06 7.63
C GLY A 439 -2.42 -16.96 6.72
N GLY A 440 -3.33 -16.19 6.10
CA GLY A 440 -3.01 -14.94 5.42
C GLY A 440 -2.78 -13.79 6.41
N VAL A 441 -3.81 -13.43 7.19
CA VAL A 441 -3.77 -12.33 8.16
C VAL A 441 -4.39 -12.72 9.51
N ALA A 442 -3.75 -12.33 10.61
CA ALA A 442 -4.33 -12.33 11.95
C ALA A 442 -4.52 -10.89 12.45
N VAL A 443 -5.66 -10.60 13.08
CA VAL A 443 -6.00 -9.27 13.65
C VAL A 443 -6.53 -9.48 15.07
N ARG A 444 -5.83 -8.88 16.06
CA ARG A 444 -6.04 -9.11 17.50
C ARG A 444 -5.96 -7.84 18.33
N ASP A 445 -6.46 -7.95 19.55
CA ASP A 445 -6.23 -7.01 20.66
C ASP A 445 -6.55 -5.54 20.31
N GLY A 446 -7.75 -5.31 19.78
CA GLY A 446 -8.24 -3.96 19.45
C GLY A 446 -7.64 -3.35 18.18
N ALA A 447 -6.90 -4.12 17.38
CA ALA A 447 -6.39 -3.65 16.09
C ALA A 447 -7.54 -3.28 15.13
N ALA A 448 -7.24 -2.38 14.21
CA ALA A 448 -8.16 -1.93 13.17
C ALA A 448 -7.49 -2.05 11.80
N VAL A 449 -8.04 -2.88 10.91
CA VAL A 449 -7.45 -3.16 9.59
C VAL A 449 -8.45 -2.86 8.46
N ALA A 450 -8.03 -2.07 7.48
CA ALA A 450 -8.81 -1.75 6.30
C ALA A 450 -8.16 -2.36 5.04
N PHE A 451 -8.92 -3.18 4.31
CA PHE A 451 -8.50 -3.79 3.05
C PHE A 451 -9.26 -3.19 1.86
N ARG A 452 -8.54 -2.85 0.77
CA ARG A 452 -9.17 -2.55 -0.54
C ARG A 452 -8.51 -3.34 -1.65
N GLN A 453 -9.33 -3.91 -2.54
CA GLN A 453 -8.88 -4.55 -3.80
C GLN A 453 -7.79 -5.62 -3.63
N CYS A 454 -7.74 -6.27 -2.46
CA CYS A 454 -6.70 -7.25 -2.11
C CYS A 454 -7.09 -8.69 -2.50
N GLN A 455 -6.08 -9.51 -2.80
CA GLN A 455 -6.20 -10.95 -3.00
C GLN A 455 -5.62 -11.73 -1.82
N ILE A 456 -6.46 -12.35 -1.00
CA ILE A 456 -6.05 -13.20 0.12
C ILE A 456 -6.34 -14.66 -0.27
N ARG A 457 -5.32 -15.38 -0.77
CA ARG A 457 -5.56 -16.68 -1.45
C ARG A 457 -4.60 -17.82 -1.19
N GLY A 458 -5.15 -19.04 -1.03
CA GLY A 458 -4.37 -20.27 -0.85
C GLY A 458 -3.54 -20.32 0.44
N ASN A 459 -3.88 -19.51 1.45
CA ASN A 459 -3.22 -19.52 2.75
C ASN A 459 -3.81 -20.62 3.67
N VAL A 460 -3.04 -21.06 4.67
CA VAL A 460 -3.38 -22.19 5.54
C VAL A 460 -3.27 -21.80 7.01
N ALA A 461 -4.26 -22.17 7.83
CA ALA A 461 -4.22 -22.02 9.28
C ALA A 461 -4.58 -23.33 10.01
N ASP A 462 -3.74 -23.83 10.91
CA ASP A 462 -4.03 -25.11 11.58
C ASP A 462 -5.31 -25.06 12.43
N VAL A 463 -5.62 -23.90 13.03
CA VAL A 463 -6.77 -23.73 13.94
C VAL A 463 -7.82 -22.78 13.37
N ARG A 464 -7.52 -21.48 13.17
CA ARG A 464 -8.55 -20.46 12.83
C ARG A 464 -8.16 -19.56 11.66
N GLY A 465 -9.11 -19.29 10.75
CA GLY A 465 -9.03 -18.19 9.78
C GLY A 465 -7.94 -18.40 8.73
N GLY A 466 -8.23 -19.19 7.71
CA GLY A 466 -7.25 -19.54 6.67
C GLY A 466 -6.81 -18.30 5.90
N GLY A 467 -7.77 -17.52 5.39
CA GLY A 467 -7.50 -16.21 4.80
C GLY A 467 -7.27 -15.14 5.86
N VAL A 468 -8.29 -14.86 6.67
CA VAL A 468 -8.26 -13.85 7.74
C VAL A 468 -8.84 -14.40 9.04
N ALA A 469 -8.16 -14.17 10.15
CA ALA A 469 -8.69 -14.34 11.50
C ALA A 469 -8.81 -12.97 12.19
N CYS A 470 -10.03 -12.56 12.56
CA CYS A 470 -10.30 -11.35 13.34
C CYS A 470 -10.81 -11.74 14.73
N GLU A 471 -10.17 -11.24 15.78
CA GLU A 471 -10.49 -11.57 17.18
C GLU A 471 -10.48 -10.29 18.03
N ARG A 472 -11.63 -9.93 18.63
CA ARG A 472 -11.79 -8.70 19.46
C ARG A 472 -11.20 -7.44 18.79
N SER A 473 -11.50 -7.27 17.50
CA SER A 473 -10.83 -6.32 16.60
C SER A 473 -11.74 -5.86 15.46
N SER A 474 -11.39 -4.76 14.80
CA SER A 474 -12.15 -4.20 13.66
C SER A 474 -11.49 -4.54 12.32
N VAL A 475 -12.27 -5.00 11.35
CA VAL A 475 -11.80 -5.33 9.98
C VAL A 475 -12.81 -4.90 8.93
N GLN A 476 -12.41 -3.92 8.11
CA GLN A 476 -13.19 -3.49 6.94
C GLN A 476 -12.56 -4.05 5.66
N MET A 477 -13.38 -4.61 4.77
CA MET A 477 -12.94 -5.16 3.48
C MET A 477 -13.83 -4.67 2.35
N TYR A 478 -13.23 -4.00 1.36
CA TYR A 478 -13.92 -3.47 0.18
C TYR A 478 -13.37 -4.09 -1.10
N SER A 479 -14.23 -4.68 -1.92
CA SER A 479 -13.89 -5.26 -3.23
C SER A 479 -12.72 -6.25 -3.20
N CYS A 480 -12.59 -7.02 -2.11
CA CYS A 480 -11.50 -7.97 -1.90
C CYS A 480 -11.88 -9.40 -2.31
N THR A 481 -10.89 -10.21 -2.66
CA THR A 481 -11.07 -11.64 -2.98
C THR A 481 -10.40 -12.51 -1.91
N ILE A 482 -11.17 -13.37 -1.27
CA ILE A 482 -10.71 -14.36 -0.28
C ILE A 482 -10.92 -15.75 -0.89
N ALA A 483 -9.86 -16.38 -1.41
CA ALA A 483 -10.01 -17.57 -2.27
C ALA A 483 -9.12 -18.77 -1.93
N ALA A 484 -9.69 -19.98 -1.96
CA ALA A 484 -8.98 -21.26 -1.79
C ALA A 484 -8.13 -21.38 -0.50
N ASN A 485 -8.42 -20.59 0.54
CA ASN A 485 -7.76 -20.69 1.84
C ASN A 485 -8.31 -21.87 2.64
N THR A 486 -7.51 -22.46 3.52
CA THR A 486 -7.87 -23.67 4.29
C THR A 486 -7.63 -23.46 5.78
N ALA A 487 -8.55 -23.89 6.65
CA ALA A 487 -8.34 -23.85 8.09
C ALA A 487 -9.03 -24.95 8.92
N GLY A 488 -8.58 -25.13 10.17
CA GLY A 488 -9.28 -25.92 11.18
C GLY A 488 -10.75 -25.49 11.37
N CYS A 489 -10.99 -24.17 11.45
CA CYS A 489 -12.28 -23.54 11.27
C CYS A 489 -12.13 -22.16 10.59
N ALA A 490 -13.21 -21.66 9.98
CA ALA A 490 -13.20 -20.41 9.22
C ALA A 490 -12.20 -20.43 8.04
N GLY A 491 -12.54 -21.13 6.96
CA GLY A 491 -11.62 -21.34 5.82
C GLY A 491 -11.18 -20.02 5.18
N GLY A 492 -12.14 -19.16 4.81
CA GLY A 492 -11.89 -17.83 4.27
C GLY A 492 -11.70 -16.76 5.36
N PHE A 493 -12.79 -16.41 6.05
CA PHE A 493 -12.83 -15.32 7.04
C PHE A 493 -13.42 -15.81 8.38
N GLY A 494 -12.69 -15.60 9.47
CA GLY A 494 -13.18 -15.87 10.84
C GLY A 494 -13.38 -14.59 11.64
N CYS A 495 -14.57 -14.42 12.20
CA CYS A 495 -14.93 -13.33 13.10
C CYS A 495 -15.21 -13.91 14.49
N PHE A 496 -14.40 -13.54 15.48
CA PHE A 496 -14.43 -14.09 16.84
C PHE A 496 -14.51 -12.97 17.87
N ASP A 497 -15.53 -13.02 18.72
CA ASP A 497 -15.68 -12.17 19.91
C ASP A 497 -15.72 -10.65 19.58
N CYS A 498 -16.05 -10.30 18.32
CA CYS A 498 -16.18 -8.95 17.78
C CYS A 498 -17.60 -8.40 17.98
N LEU A 499 -17.89 -8.08 19.24
CA LEU A 499 -19.13 -7.41 19.69
C LEU A 499 -19.22 -5.95 19.22
N GLU A 500 -20.36 -5.28 19.48
CA GLU A 500 -20.75 -3.89 19.15
C GLU A 500 -19.65 -2.81 19.15
N SER A 501 -18.59 -2.94 19.96
CA SER A 501 -17.45 -2.01 19.99
C SER A 501 -16.47 -2.16 18.82
N HIS A 502 -16.68 -3.12 17.94
CA HIS A 502 -15.78 -3.46 16.83
C HIS A 502 -16.51 -3.38 15.49
N ASP A 503 -15.91 -2.71 14.51
CA ASP A 503 -16.49 -2.56 13.18
C ASP A 503 -15.94 -3.64 12.25
N VAL A 504 -16.77 -4.64 11.90
CA VAL A 504 -16.39 -5.71 10.98
C VAL A 504 -17.33 -5.71 9.77
N VAL A 505 -16.80 -5.32 8.62
CA VAL A 505 -17.56 -5.10 7.38
C VAL A 505 -16.89 -5.82 6.22
N LEU A 506 -17.64 -6.69 5.53
CA LEU A 506 -17.27 -7.22 4.23
C LEU A 506 -18.24 -6.63 3.21
N ASN A 507 -17.72 -5.84 2.26
CA ASN A 507 -18.53 -5.13 1.26
C ASN A 507 -18.01 -5.41 -0.16
N GLY A 508 -18.89 -5.86 -1.06
CA GLY A 508 -18.53 -6.13 -2.47
C GLY A 508 -17.47 -7.22 -2.66
N CYS A 509 -17.27 -8.10 -1.66
CA CYS A 509 -16.18 -9.07 -1.63
C CYS A 509 -16.56 -10.41 -2.28
N SER A 510 -15.55 -11.12 -2.80
CA SER A 510 -15.71 -12.47 -3.37
C SER A 510 -15.02 -13.50 -2.48
N ILE A 511 -15.79 -14.43 -1.91
CA ILE A 511 -15.32 -15.47 -0.98
C ILE A 511 -15.49 -16.82 -1.68
N VAL A 512 -14.39 -17.38 -2.20
CA VAL A 512 -14.42 -18.44 -3.24
C VAL A 512 -13.63 -19.69 -2.84
N GLY A 513 -14.27 -20.86 -2.81
CA GLY A 513 -13.57 -22.14 -2.75
C GLY A 513 -12.74 -22.41 -1.48
N ASN A 514 -12.98 -21.66 -0.40
CA ASN A 514 -12.27 -21.84 0.86
C ASN A 514 -12.78 -23.08 1.61
N ARG A 515 -11.92 -23.74 2.41
CA ARG A 515 -12.28 -24.99 3.11
C ARG A 515 -12.05 -24.94 4.62
N ALA A 516 -13.03 -25.40 5.40
CA ALA A 516 -12.94 -25.51 6.85
C ALA A 516 -13.11 -26.95 7.35
N GLY A 517 -12.30 -27.32 8.35
CA GLY A 517 -12.28 -28.63 8.99
C GLY A 517 -13.34 -28.82 10.09
N ARG A 518 -12.88 -28.82 11.35
CA ARG A 518 -13.58 -29.42 12.50
C ARG A 518 -14.76 -28.61 13.06
N GLU A 519 -14.76 -27.28 12.95
CA GLU A 519 -15.84 -26.45 13.54
C GLU A 519 -16.80 -25.85 12.50
N GLY A 520 -16.61 -26.10 11.21
CA GLY A 520 -17.42 -25.53 10.12
C GLY A 520 -16.98 -24.14 9.65
N GLY A 521 -17.86 -23.47 8.89
CA GLY A 521 -17.61 -22.15 8.30
C GLY A 521 -16.60 -22.19 7.15
N GLY A 522 -16.96 -22.83 6.04
CA GLY A 522 -16.08 -22.99 4.88
C GLY A 522 -15.59 -21.66 4.31
N GLY A 523 -16.52 -20.77 3.94
CA GLY A 523 -16.23 -19.41 3.50
C GLY A 523 -16.03 -18.47 4.67
N ILE A 524 -17.08 -18.28 5.47
CA ILE A 524 -17.13 -17.35 6.61
C ILE A 524 -17.57 -18.09 7.88
N LEU A 525 -16.96 -17.75 9.02
CA LEU A 525 -17.45 -18.14 10.36
C LEU A 525 -17.62 -16.89 11.22
N VAL A 526 -18.78 -16.77 11.85
CA VAL A 526 -19.13 -15.72 12.82
C VAL A 526 -19.41 -16.36 14.17
N ARG A 527 -18.63 -16.02 15.21
CA ARG A 527 -18.87 -16.45 16.59
C ARG A 527 -18.77 -15.28 17.56
N GLU A 528 -19.77 -15.14 18.43
CA GLU A 528 -19.87 -14.06 19.44
C GLU A 528 -19.57 -12.66 18.83
N SER A 529 -20.06 -12.44 17.61
CA SER A 529 -19.69 -11.31 16.75
C SER A 529 -20.85 -10.82 15.90
N TYR A 530 -20.84 -9.53 15.56
CA TYR A 530 -21.94 -8.86 14.83
C TYR A 530 -21.50 -8.22 13.49
N PRO A 531 -20.88 -8.97 12.56
CA PRO A 531 -20.34 -8.40 11.32
C PRO A 531 -21.43 -8.06 10.30
N ARG A 532 -21.13 -7.10 9.43
CA ARG A 532 -21.96 -6.71 8.28
C ARG A 532 -21.38 -7.28 6.99
N ILE A 533 -22.15 -8.10 6.28
CA ILE A 533 -21.76 -8.80 5.06
C ILE A 533 -22.70 -8.34 3.95
N VAL A 534 -22.22 -7.45 3.07
CA VAL A 534 -23.05 -6.67 2.15
C VAL A 534 -22.55 -6.82 0.72
N GLY A 535 -23.43 -7.10 -0.25
CA GLY A 535 -23.04 -7.12 -1.67
C GLY A 535 -22.03 -8.21 -2.04
N CYS A 536 -21.90 -9.27 -1.25
CA CYS A 536 -20.83 -10.25 -1.37
C CYS A 536 -21.24 -11.50 -2.19
N SER A 537 -20.29 -12.03 -2.95
CA SER A 537 -20.41 -13.30 -3.68
C SER A 537 -19.69 -14.39 -2.90
N ILE A 538 -20.43 -15.38 -2.38
CA ILE A 538 -19.92 -16.43 -1.49
C ILE A 538 -20.17 -17.77 -2.16
N ARG A 539 -19.13 -18.36 -2.77
CA ARG A 539 -19.31 -19.50 -3.68
C ARG A 539 -18.28 -20.62 -3.58
N GLY A 540 -18.73 -21.86 -3.80
CA GLY A 540 -17.86 -23.04 -3.85
C GLY A 540 -17.14 -23.40 -2.55
N ASN A 541 -17.44 -22.72 -1.44
CA ASN A 541 -16.77 -22.94 -0.16
C ASN A 541 -17.27 -24.23 0.50
N GLY A 542 -16.39 -24.93 1.22
CA GLY A 542 -16.64 -26.29 1.69
C GLY A 542 -16.33 -26.54 3.16
N THR A 543 -17.14 -27.35 3.82
CA THR A 543 -16.80 -27.99 5.09
C THR A 543 -17.48 -29.35 5.18
N ASP A 544 -16.95 -30.24 6.03
CA ASP A 544 -17.55 -31.55 6.27
C ASP A 544 -18.58 -31.49 7.42
N GLU A 545 -18.80 -30.30 8.02
CA GLU A 545 -19.69 -30.01 9.15
C GLU A 545 -20.82 -29.01 8.79
N LEU A 546 -20.91 -27.84 9.45
CA LEU A 546 -22.01 -26.86 9.33
C LEU A 546 -21.53 -25.54 8.69
N GLY A 547 -22.35 -24.98 7.78
CA GLY A 547 -22.10 -23.66 7.20
C GLY A 547 -21.02 -23.70 6.12
N GLY A 548 -21.40 -24.04 4.89
CA GLY A 548 -20.48 -24.11 3.75
C GLY A 548 -20.03 -22.72 3.31
N GLY A 549 -20.99 -21.87 2.94
CA GLY A 549 -20.78 -20.45 2.66
C GLY A 549 -20.53 -19.65 3.94
N ILE A 550 -21.53 -19.61 4.83
CA ILE A 550 -21.47 -18.90 6.11
C ILE A 550 -21.86 -19.84 7.26
N LYS A 551 -21.09 -19.82 8.35
CA LYS A 551 -21.51 -20.34 9.67
C LYS A 551 -21.75 -19.20 10.65
N CYS A 552 -22.89 -19.22 11.34
CA CYS A 552 -23.16 -18.39 12.51
C CYS A 552 -23.22 -19.29 13.76
N SER A 553 -22.54 -18.91 14.83
CA SER A 553 -22.36 -19.75 16.03
C SER A 553 -22.40 -18.87 17.28
N ALA A 554 -23.08 -19.30 18.35
CA ALA A 554 -23.09 -18.67 19.69
C ALA A 554 -23.14 -17.13 19.70
N ARG A 555 -24.32 -16.53 19.93
CA ARG A 555 -24.51 -15.06 19.92
C ARG A 555 -24.00 -14.36 18.65
N ALA A 556 -24.07 -15.03 17.51
CA ALA A 556 -23.77 -14.43 16.21
C ALA A 556 -24.99 -13.65 15.67
N PHE A 557 -24.84 -12.34 15.51
CA PHE A 557 -25.86 -11.44 14.92
C PHE A 557 -25.29 -10.81 13.65
N ALA A 558 -25.00 -11.63 12.64
CA ALA A 558 -24.51 -11.14 11.36
C ALA A 558 -25.64 -10.46 10.57
N GLU A 559 -25.39 -9.27 10.06
CA GLU A 559 -26.22 -8.64 9.02
C GLU A 559 -25.77 -9.16 7.66
N ILE A 560 -26.64 -9.89 6.95
CA ILE A 560 -26.33 -10.50 5.65
C ILE A 560 -27.27 -9.87 4.63
N GLU A 561 -26.75 -8.99 3.79
CA GLU A 561 -27.52 -8.09 2.91
C GLU A 561 -27.03 -8.15 1.47
N ASN A 562 -27.96 -8.26 0.50
CA ASN A 562 -27.65 -8.19 -0.93
C ASN A 562 -26.53 -9.18 -1.37
N CYS A 563 -26.51 -10.38 -0.81
CA CYS A 563 -25.45 -11.38 -1.04
C CYS A 563 -25.93 -12.54 -1.93
N VAL A 564 -25.03 -13.06 -2.77
CA VAL A 564 -25.27 -14.25 -3.61
C VAL A 564 -24.45 -15.41 -3.05
N ILE A 565 -25.13 -16.44 -2.54
CA ILE A 565 -24.54 -17.55 -1.79
C ILE A 565 -24.84 -18.87 -2.51
N PHE A 566 -23.89 -19.39 -3.28
CA PHE A 566 -24.14 -20.49 -4.21
C PHE A 566 -23.05 -21.54 -4.36
N ALA A 567 -23.44 -22.77 -4.73
CA ALA A 567 -22.53 -23.90 -4.93
C ALA A 567 -21.61 -24.24 -3.73
N ASN A 568 -21.92 -23.76 -2.52
CA ASN A 568 -21.18 -24.10 -1.30
C ASN A 568 -21.63 -25.45 -0.76
N SER A 569 -20.79 -26.14 0.02
CA SER A 569 -21.02 -27.51 0.48
C SER A 569 -20.80 -27.67 1.99
N ALA A 570 -21.77 -28.32 2.65
CA ALA A 570 -21.71 -28.70 4.06
C ALA A 570 -22.49 -30.00 4.32
N ARG A 571 -22.32 -30.61 5.50
CA ARG A 571 -23.22 -31.69 5.96
C ARG A 571 -24.63 -31.13 6.25
N ARG A 572 -24.70 -29.89 6.74
CA ARG A 572 -25.93 -29.09 6.90
C ARG A 572 -25.63 -27.62 6.66
N GLY A 573 -26.59 -26.87 6.12
CA GLY A 573 -26.45 -25.44 5.87
C GLY A 573 -25.35 -25.16 4.85
N GLY A 574 -25.54 -25.66 3.63
CA GLY A 574 -24.60 -25.46 2.54
C GLY A 574 -24.38 -23.97 2.28
N GLY A 575 -25.47 -23.21 2.13
CA GLY A 575 -25.41 -21.75 2.05
C GLY A 575 -25.08 -21.12 3.41
N ILE A 576 -26.02 -21.20 4.35
CA ILE A 576 -25.90 -20.67 5.72
C ILE A 576 -26.21 -21.77 6.73
N GLY A 577 -25.38 -21.91 7.78
CA GLY A 577 -25.61 -22.82 8.89
C GLY A 577 -25.50 -22.14 10.26
N CYS A 578 -26.47 -22.38 11.14
CA CYS A 578 -26.56 -21.74 12.47
C CYS A 578 -26.55 -22.76 13.63
N ASP A 579 -25.65 -22.59 14.61
CA ASP A 579 -25.62 -23.41 15.83
C ASP A 579 -25.37 -22.65 17.14
N LEU A 580 -25.58 -23.38 18.24
CA LEU A 580 -25.47 -22.91 19.63
C LEU A 580 -26.52 -21.83 20.00
N ALA A 581 -26.49 -21.41 21.27
CA ALA A 581 -27.48 -20.49 21.81
C ALA A 581 -27.36 -19.09 21.17
N GLU A 582 -28.51 -18.44 20.99
CA GLU A 582 -28.61 -17.03 20.59
C GLU A 582 -28.01 -16.64 19.22
N ALA A 583 -27.61 -17.59 18.35
CA ALA A 583 -27.18 -17.27 16.98
C ALA A 583 -28.39 -16.92 16.10
N SER A 584 -28.52 -15.64 15.72
CA SER A 584 -29.67 -15.07 14.98
C SER A 584 -29.21 -14.10 13.88
N PRO A 585 -28.65 -14.58 12.75
CA PRO A 585 -28.35 -13.70 11.62
C PRO A 585 -29.62 -13.08 11.02
N ALA A 586 -29.52 -11.85 10.54
CA ALA A 586 -30.57 -11.17 9.79
C ALA A 586 -30.24 -11.27 8.30
N ILE A 587 -31.11 -11.90 7.50
CA ILE A 587 -30.88 -12.19 6.08
C ILE A 587 -31.86 -11.37 5.24
N SER A 588 -31.34 -10.49 4.37
CA SER A 588 -32.17 -9.68 3.45
C SER A 588 -31.59 -9.50 2.06
N MET A 589 -32.44 -9.41 1.03
CA MET A 589 -32.03 -9.17 -0.37
C MET A 589 -31.05 -10.22 -0.90
N CYS A 590 -31.02 -11.41 -0.30
CA CYS A 590 -30.04 -12.45 -0.60
C CYS A 590 -30.59 -13.50 -1.57
N THR A 591 -29.71 -14.06 -2.40
CA THR A 591 -30.00 -15.21 -3.27
C THR A 591 -29.17 -16.40 -2.82
N ILE A 592 -29.81 -17.46 -2.30
CA ILE A 592 -29.18 -18.64 -1.70
C ILE A 592 -29.60 -19.88 -2.50
N VAL A 593 -28.73 -20.33 -3.41
CA VAL A 593 -29.10 -21.26 -4.50
C VAL A 593 -28.03 -22.31 -4.80
N GLY A 594 -28.42 -23.53 -5.15
CA GLY A 594 -27.48 -24.57 -5.62
C GLY A 594 -26.48 -25.08 -4.57
N ASN A 595 -26.71 -24.83 -3.28
CA ASN A 595 -25.79 -25.28 -2.22
C ASN A 595 -26.08 -26.73 -1.78
N ALA A 596 -25.03 -27.49 -1.44
CA ALA A 596 -25.12 -28.85 -0.95
C ALA A 596 -25.20 -28.89 0.59
N GLY A 597 -26.22 -29.59 1.13
CA GLY A 597 -26.53 -29.61 2.56
C GLY A 597 -27.68 -28.67 2.97
N GLY A 598 -28.47 -28.19 2.00
CA GLY A 598 -29.60 -27.27 2.19
C GLY A 598 -29.20 -25.78 2.13
N GLY A 599 -30.19 -24.91 1.93
CA GLY A 599 -30.00 -23.46 1.81
C GLY A 599 -29.59 -22.82 3.14
N VAL A 600 -30.52 -22.79 4.10
CA VAL A 600 -30.33 -22.26 5.46
C VAL A 600 -30.71 -23.34 6.48
N ALA A 601 -29.78 -23.77 7.33
CA ALA A 601 -30.04 -24.83 8.32
C ALA A 601 -29.62 -24.46 9.73
N CYS A 602 -30.55 -24.59 10.69
CA CYS A 602 -30.33 -24.25 12.10
C CYS A 602 -30.35 -25.50 12.99
N THR A 603 -29.68 -25.46 14.13
CA THR A 603 -29.90 -26.44 15.22
C THR A 603 -31.13 -26.06 16.05
N PRO A 604 -31.93 -27.02 16.59
CA PRO A 604 -33.19 -26.71 17.31
C PRO A 604 -33.08 -25.88 18.60
N THR A 605 -31.86 -25.53 19.02
CA THR A 605 -31.57 -24.68 20.19
C THR A 605 -31.18 -23.24 19.82
N ALA A 606 -31.09 -22.93 18.53
CA ALA A 606 -30.88 -21.56 18.06
C ALA A 606 -32.23 -20.80 18.00
N PRO A 607 -32.26 -19.48 18.21
CA PRO A 607 -33.40 -18.67 17.80
C PRO A 607 -33.62 -18.79 16.29
N VAL A 608 -34.86 -18.63 15.86
CA VAL A 608 -35.26 -18.75 14.45
C VAL A 608 -34.79 -17.51 13.68
N PRO A 609 -33.86 -17.60 12.70
CA PRO A 609 -33.41 -16.44 11.93
C PRO A 609 -34.53 -15.89 11.05
N LEU A 610 -34.48 -14.60 10.73
CA LEU A 610 -35.41 -13.96 9.80
C LEU A 610 -34.78 -13.85 8.41
N VAL A 611 -35.44 -14.45 7.43
CA VAL A 611 -35.19 -14.27 6.00
C VAL A 611 -36.29 -13.37 5.45
N ARG A 612 -35.92 -12.23 4.85
CA ARG A 612 -36.87 -11.27 4.26
C ARG A 612 -36.42 -10.81 2.87
N ASN A 613 -37.33 -10.51 1.96
CA ASN A 613 -37.01 -9.98 0.63
C ASN A 613 -35.91 -10.80 -0.08
N SER A 614 -35.93 -12.13 0.03
CA SER A 614 -34.81 -13.00 -0.36
C SER A 614 -35.29 -14.23 -1.13
N ILE A 615 -34.39 -14.88 -1.84
CA ILE A 615 -34.66 -16.07 -2.66
C ILE A 615 -33.84 -17.24 -2.14
N VAL A 616 -34.49 -18.32 -1.71
CA VAL A 616 -33.84 -19.55 -1.21
C VAL A 616 -34.41 -20.75 -1.96
N TRP A 617 -33.71 -21.20 -2.99
CA TRP A 617 -34.25 -22.14 -3.99
C TRP A 617 -33.21 -23.15 -4.49
N TYR A 618 -33.64 -24.34 -4.90
CA TYR A 618 -32.81 -25.38 -5.54
C TYR A 618 -31.52 -25.69 -4.75
N ASN A 619 -31.66 -25.91 -3.44
CA ASN A 619 -30.53 -26.34 -2.60
C ASN A 619 -30.67 -27.85 -2.32
N ALA A 620 -29.59 -28.62 -2.40
CA ALA A 620 -29.65 -30.06 -2.19
C ALA A 620 -29.87 -30.38 -0.70
N GLY A 621 -31.12 -30.66 -0.34
CA GLY A 621 -31.65 -30.67 1.04
C GLY A 621 -32.84 -29.73 1.26
N GLY A 622 -33.28 -28.99 0.23
CA GLY A 622 -34.33 -27.98 0.27
C GLY A 622 -33.85 -26.62 0.79
N ALA A 623 -34.74 -25.62 0.76
CA ALA A 623 -34.46 -24.29 1.34
C ALA A 623 -34.06 -24.36 2.81
N GLY A 624 -34.69 -25.26 3.59
CA GLY A 624 -34.34 -25.56 4.98
C GLY A 624 -35.43 -25.28 6.02
N LEU A 625 -36.66 -24.98 5.60
CA LEU A 625 -37.83 -24.87 6.48
C LEU A 625 -37.98 -26.12 7.38
N PRO A 626 -38.37 -25.98 8.67
CA PRO A 626 -38.73 -24.75 9.38
C PRO A 626 -37.55 -24.11 10.15
N SER A 627 -36.32 -24.14 9.60
CA SER A 627 -35.14 -23.59 10.31
C SER A 627 -35.14 -22.07 10.49
N PHE A 628 -35.97 -21.34 9.74
CA PHE A 628 -36.02 -19.87 9.70
C PHE A 628 -37.47 -19.39 9.47
N ASP A 629 -37.75 -18.13 9.83
CA ASP A 629 -38.98 -17.42 9.48
C ASP A 629 -38.76 -16.69 8.15
N ALA A 630 -39.76 -16.73 7.27
CA ALA A 630 -39.69 -16.16 5.93
C ALA A 630 -40.77 -15.09 5.77
N ARG A 631 -40.44 -13.95 5.16
CA ARG A 631 -41.42 -12.88 4.84
C ARG A 631 -41.09 -12.23 3.51
N TYR A 632 -42.08 -11.95 2.67
CA TYR A 632 -41.86 -11.28 1.37
C TYR A 632 -40.73 -11.93 0.54
N SER A 633 -40.65 -13.27 0.54
CA SER A 633 -39.50 -14.04 0.04
C SER A 633 -39.94 -15.20 -0.86
N CYS A 634 -39.13 -15.54 -1.88
CA CYS A 634 -39.32 -16.73 -2.72
C CYS A 634 -38.56 -17.92 -2.11
N ILE A 635 -39.28 -18.95 -1.65
CA ILE A 635 -38.71 -20.03 -0.82
C ILE A 635 -39.22 -21.39 -1.29
N GLU A 636 -38.30 -22.31 -1.59
CA GLU A 636 -38.61 -23.67 -2.04
C GLU A 636 -39.42 -24.44 -0.99
N GLY A 637 -40.71 -24.67 -1.30
CA GLY A 637 -41.66 -25.38 -0.45
C GLY A 637 -42.35 -24.53 0.63
N ALA A 638 -42.35 -23.20 0.51
CA ALA A 638 -43.17 -22.34 1.38
C ALA A 638 -44.65 -22.30 0.96
N GLU A 639 -45.52 -22.14 1.95
CA GLU A 639 -46.93 -21.74 1.78
C GLU A 639 -47.04 -20.19 1.88
N ASP A 640 -48.10 -19.60 1.33
CA ASP A 640 -48.36 -18.15 1.45
C ASP A 640 -48.84 -17.76 2.87
N ALA A 641 -47.90 -17.80 3.79
CA ALA A 641 -48.01 -17.25 5.13
C ALA A 641 -46.92 -16.17 5.28
N GLY A 642 -47.33 -14.91 5.38
CA GLY A 642 -46.38 -13.78 5.46
C GLY A 642 -45.97 -13.17 4.12
N GLY A 643 -46.74 -13.42 3.05
CA GLY A 643 -46.48 -12.88 1.70
C GLY A 643 -45.28 -13.54 1.04
N ASN A 644 -45.12 -14.86 1.21
CA ASN A 644 -44.02 -15.61 0.61
C ASN A 644 -44.49 -16.29 -0.69
N ASN A 645 -43.59 -16.33 -1.67
CA ASN A 645 -43.82 -17.01 -2.92
C ASN A 645 -43.23 -18.43 -2.87
N GLY A 646 -44.05 -19.44 -3.19
CA GLY A 646 -43.64 -20.85 -3.29
C GLY A 646 -43.38 -21.32 -4.72
N GLU A 647 -43.57 -20.46 -5.73
CA GLU A 647 -43.32 -20.75 -7.15
C GLU A 647 -41.82 -20.65 -7.50
N ASP A 648 -41.43 -21.30 -8.59
CA ASP A 648 -40.05 -21.31 -9.09
C ASP A 648 -39.64 -19.92 -9.63
N PRO A 649 -38.50 -19.34 -9.16
CA PRO A 649 -38.02 -18.02 -9.60
C PRO A 649 -37.37 -17.99 -10.99
N ARG A 650 -37.14 -19.15 -11.63
CA ARG A 650 -36.76 -19.29 -13.05
C ARG A 650 -35.58 -18.40 -13.52
N PHE A 651 -34.49 -18.41 -12.77
CA PHE A 651 -33.25 -17.71 -13.16
C PHE A 651 -32.61 -18.27 -14.44
N LEU A 652 -31.79 -17.45 -15.11
CA LEU A 652 -30.85 -17.92 -16.13
C LEU A 652 -29.57 -18.52 -15.52
N GLY A 653 -28.70 -19.07 -16.37
CA GLY A 653 -27.35 -19.55 -16.00
C GLY A 653 -27.27 -20.96 -15.40
N TRP A 654 -28.40 -21.59 -15.08
CA TRP A 654 -28.43 -22.92 -14.43
C TRP A 654 -27.78 -24.01 -15.31
N GLY A 655 -26.65 -24.53 -14.84
CA GLY A 655 -25.95 -25.67 -15.44
C GLY A 655 -24.43 -25.64 -15.28
N VAL A 656 -23.85 -24.46 -15.08
CA VAL A 656 -22.42 -24.27 -14.77
C VAL A 656 -22.26 -23.50 -13.46
N ALA A 657 -21.29 -23.87 -12.64
CA ALA A 657 -21.15 -23.40 -11.25
C ALA A 657 -20.47 -22.02 -11.12
N GLU A 658 -20.60 -21.16 -12.13
CA GLU A 658 -19.76 -19.97 -12.29
C GLU A 658 -20.52 -18.67 -11.97
N GLU A 659 -21.72 -18.46 -12.53
CA GLU A 659 -22.50 -17.24 -12.32
C GLU A 659 -24.01 -17.51 -12.23
N VAL A 660 -24.69 -16.81 -11.31
CA VAL A 660 -26.16 -16.73 -11.20
C VAL A 660 -26.54 -15.28 -11.41
N HIS A 661 -27.20 -14.99 -12.53
CA HIS A 661 -27.51 -13.63 -12.96
C HIS A 661 -29.00 -13.38 -13.13
N VAL A 662 -29.39 -12.14 -12.87
CA VAL A 662 -30.57 -11.46 -13.43
C VAL A 662 -30.06 -10.56 -14.57
N ASP A 663 -30.84 -10.42 -15.65
CA ASP A 663 -30.38 -9.73 -16.86
C ASP A 663 -30.66 -8.22 -16.78
N ALA A 664 -29.65 -7.45 -16.40
CA ALA A 664 -29.75 -6.01 -16.19
C ALA A 664 -29.89 -5.19 -17.49
N ASP A 665 -29.65 -5.78 -18.67
CA ASP A 665 -29.87 -5.12 -19.97
C ASP A 665 -31.29 -5.34 -20.51
N ASN A 666 -32.12 -6.18 -19.86
CA ASN A 666 -33.54 -6.35 -20.18
C ASN A 666 -34.40 -5.26 -19.47
N PRO A 667 -35.09 -4.36 -20.19
CA PRO A 667 -35.87 -3.29 -19.57
C PRO A 667 -37.27 -3.73 -19.08
N ASP A 668 -37.74 -4.91 -19.49
CA ASP A 668 -39.05 -5.46 -19.10
C ASP A 668 -38.90 -6.42 -17.90
N ALA A 669 -40.00 -6.63 -17.17
CA ALA A 669 -40.00 -7.39 -15.90
C ALA A 669 -39.64 -8.88 -16.04
N GLY A 670 -39.63 -9.45 -17.25
CA GLY A 670 -39.43 -10.87 -17.50
C GLY A 670 -40.68 -11.74 -17.31
N ASP A 671 -40.63 -12.98 -17.80
CA ASP A 671 -41.61 -14.04 -17.53
C ASP A 671 -40.96 -15.36 -17.05
N GLY A 672 -39.64 -15.35 -16.86
CA GLY A 672 -38.85 -16.51 -16.46
C GLY A 672 -38.66 -17.55 -17.58
N SER A 673 -38.97 -17.22 -18.83
CA SER A 673 -38.59 -18.07 -19.96
C SER A 673 -37.12 -17.87 -20.34
N GLN A 674 -36.56 -18.87 -21.01
CA GLN A 674 -35.20 -18.84 -21.58
C GLN A 674 -34.99 -17.74 -22.64
N THR A 675 -36.05 -17.01 -22.99
CA THR A 675 -36.12 -15.91 -23.96
C THR A 675 -36.54 -14.57 -23.36
N ASN A 676 -36.94 -14.51 -22.08
CA ASN A 676 -37.43 -13.29 -21.41
C ASN A 676 -37.22 -13.39 -19.88
N PRO A 677 -36.00 -13.16 -19.38
CA PRO A 677 -35.63 -13.35 -17.97
C PRO A 677 -36.02 -12.17 -17.07
N TYR A 678 -36.09 -12.42 -15.76
CA TYR A 678 -36.26 -11.38 -14.74
C TYR A 678 -35.03 -10.44 -14.71
N ALA A 679 -35.30 -9.13 -14.73
CA ALA A 679 -34.28 -8.09 -14.77
C ALA A 679 -33.66 -7.73 -13.40
N SER A 680 -34.32 -8.08 -12.29
CA SER A 680 -33.81 -7.84 -10.93
C SER A 680 -34.39 -8.82 -9.92
N VAL A 681 -33.77 -8.89 -8.72
CA VAL A 681 -34.34 -9.63 -7.57
C VAL A 681 -35.67 -9.03 -7.12
N GLU A 682 -35.87 -7.71 -7.27
CA GLU A 682 -37.14 -7.02 -6.98
C GLU A 682 -38.25 -7.32 -8.00
N ALA A 683 -37.90 -7.79 -9.21
CA ALA A 683 -38.85 -8.29 -10.21
C ALA A 683 -39.19 -9.79 -10.05
N ALA A 684 -38.43 -10.52 -9.25
CA ALA A 684 -38.57 -11.96 -9.00
C ALA A 684 -39.17 -12.30 -7.61
N LEU A 685 -39.63 -11.28 -6.87
CA LEU A 685 -40.23 -11.37 -5.53
C LEU A 685 -41.68 -10.88 -5.54
#